data_AF-A0A8H3U4U9-F1
#
_entry.id   AF-A0A8H3U4U9-F1
#
_cell.length_a   1.000
_cell.length_b   1.000
_cell.length_c   1.000
_cell.angle_alpha   90.00
_cell.angle_beta   90.00
_cell.angle_gamma   90.00
#
_symmetry.space_group_name_H-M   'P 1'
#
loop_
_entity.id
_entity.type
_entity.pdbx_description
1 polymer ?
#
loop_
_entity_poly.entity_id
_entity_poly.type
_entity_poly.pdbx_seq_one_letter_code
_entity_poly.pdbx_strand_id
1 'polypeptide(L)'
;MERFKHCNDPTLVVPEPAPRTAQGSPPSPPPLPNFVHLDVPKISGMPHLPRTIKRDDPEAIFELIFTDEAVQMITDNTNANIRLLEASQTLDPALEPHRRGQLAIMLFIMFARIGAFFASAIMVGAAAMPSASHSTLARRGSSPLPSDEGFQSTVLSYINDMRSKHRASPLSWDSKIANTALQKANGCRIDHSGPYGENAYTFWQKPVPASTDWNTKTRNAIDSWFKEKDLYNSGRTTQALHFTQLVWKGTSKIGSESEGRARCVRTSETFRRHLPSQILRPVLKNAHAWIRPTPSESTPSVKTIAGDEDGVVTGAGEDARDVPLTRRADSISGDEASYAKKRKAKASIALKAWLKKIDPKLPTSNLPAIGLSTSGGGYRSLLTGAGVFRAFDGREDTQLRTSGLLQALTYSSSLSGGAWLTSSIGGNGFAKISSLQNGLWKKAFKSPLYIPYQDGPALQSNPLKVYKDILDDINSKTEAGFPPTMTDLWGRLLSHKLLQGPDGGVAVRLSNAPDTEYWKNYEAPYPIITALGVNRSEGLCKASARSIQYEFHPYEFGSWDPGVAAFTRTKYLGTTMMNGKPATPGVCIQNLDNLGHVFGTSSNLFDEMCTSSNTNTSSAIERMFPSLARTFNSDRQKRNEALYSMYPNPWRGSPGSPGVQNDQDIFLVDGGLSDQNNPIWPLLHPHRPLDVIFVNDNSANTRNNYPDGSELRRTYEQASEHGLTRLPYIPTNETFLAKGLNKRASFFGCDEKDKITIVYLPNSPFRYESGTSTFKLEYTPAQVDGMIDNGMSIATQGGDAQWPFCLGCAITLKTGKATPDGCQPCLERYCYKGKK
;
A
#
# COMPACT_ATOMS: atom_id res chain seq x y z
N MET A 1 -10.76 4.74 -6.79
CA MET A 1 -11.68 3.67 -7.22
C MET A 1 -12.46 4.16 -8.42
N GLU A 2 -12.63 3.34 -9.45
CA GLU A 2 -13.31 3.76 -10.69
C GLU A 2 -14.46 2.81 -11.01
N ARG A 3 -15.61 3.37 -11.43
CA ARG A 3 -16.80 2.62 -11.85
C ARG A 3 -16.85 2.54 -13.38
N PHE A 4 -16.99 1.33 -13.91
CA PHE A 4 -17.09 1.10 -15.34
C PHE A 4 -18.45 0.50 -15.71
N LYS A 5 -18.97 0.90 -16.87
CA LYS A 5 -20.04 0.18 -17.58
C LYS A 5 -19.34 -0.82 -18.51
N HIS A 6 -19.69 -2.10 -18.40
CA HIS A 6 -19.13 -3.27 -19.11
C HIS A 6 -17.90 -3.90 -18.44
N CYS A 7 -18.10 -5.10 -17.89
CA CYS A 7 -17.08 -5.94 -17.27
C CYS A 7 -16.46 -6.85 -18.33
N ASN A 8 -15.72 -6.30 -19.30
CA ASN A 8 -15.13 -7.13 -20.37
C ASN A 8 -13.69 -7.52 -20.05
N ASP A 9 -13.44 -8.83 -20.00
CA ASP A 9 -12.17 -9.47 -20.33
C ASP A 9 -12.47 -10.64 -21.29
N PRO A 10 -11.95 -10.65 -22.53
CA PRO A 10 -12.24 -11.68 -23.54
C PRO A 10 -11.65 -13.08 -23.26
N THR A 11 -11.15 -13.38 -22.06
CA THR A 11 -10.40 -14.62 -21.76
C THR A 11 -11.20 -15.77 -21.12
N LEU A 12 -12.53 -15.70 -21.06
CA LEU A 12 -13.36 -16.82 -20.55
C LEU A 12 -14.27 -17.40 -21.64
N VAL A 13 -13.71 -18.31 -22.45
CA VAL A 13 -14.52 -19.37 -23.06
C VAL A 13 -14.62 -20.49 -22.02
N VAL A 14 -15.78 -20.64 -21.42
CA VAL A 14 -16.10 -21.76 -20.52
C VAL A 14 -16.13 -23.06 -21.35
N PRO A 15 -15.43 -24.13 -20.95
CA PRO A 15 -15.65 -25.45 -21.55
C PRO A 15 -17.03 -25.97 -21.15
N GLU A 16 -17.86 -26.34 -22.11
CA GLU A 16 -19.18 -26.94 -21.88
C GLU A 16 -19.09 -28.18 -20.95
N PRO A 17 -20.00 -28.34 -19.97
CA PRO A 17 -20.20 -29.61 -19.31
C PRO A 17 -21.00 -30.56 -20.21
N ALA A 18 -20.52 -31.80 -20.33
CA ALA A 18 -21.22 -32.88 -21.03
C ALA A 18 -22.67 -33.08 -20.50
N PRO A 19 -23.64 -33.41 -21.38
CA PRO A 19 -25.05 -33.37 -21.05
C PRO A 19 -25.44 -34.45 -20.03
N ARG A 20 -26.13 -34.04 -18.95
CA ARG A 20 -26.87 -34.96 -18.08
C ARG A 20 -28.37 -34.76 -18.27
N THR A 21 -29.03 -35.90 -18.41
CA THR A 21 -30.45 -36.14 -18.63
C THR A 21 -31.35 -35.61 -17.52
N ALA A 22 -32.52 -35.10 -17.91
CA ALA A 22 -33.57 -34.54 -17.08
C ALA A 22 -34.22 -35.57 -16.13
N GLN A 23 -34.58 -35.12 -14.90
CA GLN A 23 -35.76 -35.58 -14.16
C GLN A 23 -36.07 -34.67 -12.95
N GLY A 24 -37.30 -34.14 -12.90
CA GLY A 24 -38.14 -33.99 -11.70
C GLY A 24 -37.95 -32.79 -10.76
N SER A 25 -38.83 -31.80 -10.85
CA SER A 25 -39.07 -30.77 -9.82
C SER A 25 -40.08 -31.23 -8.76
N PRO A 26 -39.93 -30.88 -7.48
CA PRO A 26 -41.02 -30.85 -6.51
C PRO A 26 -41.42 -29.43 -6.05
N PRO A 27 -42.64 -29.24 -5.50
CA PRO A 27 -43.37 -27.97 -5.49
C PRO A 27 -43.17 -27.10 -4.21
N SER A 28 -43.54 -25.83 -4.34
CA SER A 28 -43.54 -24.76 -3.33
C SER A 28 -44.59 -24.97 -2.21
N PRO A 29 -44.34 -24.55 -0.95
CA PRO A 29 -45.37 -24.41 0.08
C PRO A 29 -45.98 -22.98 0.16
N PRO A 30 -47.20 -22.83 0.72
CA PRO A 30 -48.01 -21.59 0.77
C PRO A 30 -47.73 -20.70 2.01
N PRO A 31 -48.37 -19.51 2.14
CA PRO A 31 -47.89 -18.43 3.03
C PRO A 31 -48.70 -18.17 4.33
N LEU A 32 -48.11 -17.32 5.21
CA LEU A 32 -48.68 -16.47 6.30
C LEU A 32 -48.98 -17.13 7.68
N PRO A 33 -49.04 -16.40 8.84
CA PRO A 33 -49.44 -14.98 9.00
C PRO A 33 -48.69 -14.05 10.01
N ASN A 34 -49.03 -12.75 9.91
CA ASN A 34 -48.79 -11.65 10.85
C ASN A 34 -49.54 -11.83 12.18
N PHE A 35 -49.05 -11.20 13.26
CA PHE A 35 -49.72 -10.60 14.45
C PHE A 35 -48.64 -10.34 15.53
N VAL A 36 -48.63 -9.37 16.45
CA VAL A 36 -49.53 -8.32 16.96
C VAL A 36 -48.65 -7.27 17.68
N HIS A 37 -49.12 -6.01 17.70
CA HIS A 37 -48.68 -4.90 18.56
C HIS A 37 -48.83 -5.18 20.07
N LEU A 38 -47.88 -4.75 20.90
CA LEU A 38 -48.13 -4.50 22.33
C LEU A 38 -47.56 -3.15 22.76
N ASP A 39 -48.46 -2.31 23.27
CA ASP A 39 -48.23 -0.98 23.84
C ASP A 39 -48.15 -1.05 25.38
N VAL A 40 -47.09 -0.41 25.92
CA VAL A 40 -46.91 0.44 27.14
C VAL A 40 -47.53 0.03 28.50
N PRO A 41 -46.86 0.37 29.63
CA PRO A 41 -47.28 1.59 30.35
C PRO A 41 -46.14 2.52 30.82
N LYS A 42 -46.52 3.81 30.87
CA LYS A 42 -45.79 5.00 31.32
C LYS A 42 -45.52 4.96 32.84
N ILE A 43 -44.40 5.56 33.27
CA ILE A 43 -44.30 6.20 34.59
C ILE A 43 -43.85 7.65 34.40
N SER A 44 -44.64 8.54 35.00
CA SER A 44 -44.60 9.99 34.99
C SER A 44 -43.82 10.56 36.17
N GLY A 45 -43.14 11.69 35.96
CA GLY A 45 -42.63 12.54 37.05
C GLY A 45 -41.70 13.67 36.58
N MET A 46 -42.26 14.79 36.12
CA MET A 46 -41.56 16.09 35.97
C MET A 46 -42.14 17.10 36.96
N PRO A 47 -41.42 18.20 37.26
CA PRO A 47 -42.00 19.51 36.92
C PRO A 47 -41.04 20.50 36.20
N HIS A 48 -41.55 21.00 35.06
CA HIS A 48 -41.54 22.37 34.47
C HIS A 48 -40.29 23.28 34.51
N LEU A 49 -39.59 23.55 33.38
CA LEU A 49 -39.81 24.51 32.23
C LEU A 49 -39.25 25.93 32.49
N PRO A 50 -38.83 26.77 31.48
CA PRO A 50 -39.11 26.67 30.03
C PRO A 50 -37.88 26.78 29.06
N ARG A 51 -37.82 26.02 27.94
CA ARG A 51 -38.15 26.38 26.52
C ARG A 51 -37.56 27.75 26.09
N THR A 52 -36.65 27.91 25.12
CA THR A 52 -36.50 27.33 23.76
C THR A 52 -35.15 27.73 23.13
N ILE A 53 -34.43 26.84 22.42
CA ILE A 53 -33.72 27.13 21.14
C ILE A 53 -33.75 25.87 20.25
N LYS A 54 -33.89 26.05 18.93
CA LYS A 54 -34.23 25.08 17.90
C LYS A 54 -33.16 24.01 17.63
N ARG A 55 -33.64 22.83 17.23
CA ARG A 55 -32.92 21.68 16.65
C ARG A 55 -32.43 22.09 15.25
N ASP A 56 -31.13 21.92 14.98
CA ASP A 56 -30.40 22.05 13.69
C ASP A 56 -29.19 23.02 13.72
N ASP A 57 -28.28 22.85 14.70
CA ASP A 57 -26.95 23.49 14.69
C ASP A 57 -25.87 22.49 15.19
N PRO A 58 -24.91 22.05 14.34
CA PRO A 58 -23.83 21.13 14.71
C PRO A 58 -22.77 21.70 15.66
N GLU A 59 -22.71 23.02 15.89
CA GLU A 59 -21.67 23.60 16.76
C GLU A 59 -22.03 23.60 18.25
N ALA A 60 -23.32 23.56 18.62
CA ALA A 60 -23.75 23.64 20.02
C ALA A 60 -23.63 22.30 20.81
N ILE A 61 -23.41 21.17 20.13
CA ILE A 61 -23.21 19.85 20.78
C ILE A 61 -21.74 19.65 21.21
N PHE A 62 -20.82 20.49 20.74
CA PHE A 62 -19.37 20.37 21.00
C PHE A 62 -18.94 20.94 22.36
N GLU A 63 -19.77 21.74 23.03
CA GLU A 63 -19.40 22.40 24.30
C GLU A 63 -19.87 21.68 25.59
N LEU A 64 -20.58 20.55 25.50
CA LEU A 64 -21.17 19.88 26.68
C LEU A 64 -20.37 18.70 27.25
N ILE A 65 -19.16 18.41 26.75
CA ILE A 65 -18.36 17.22 27.13
C ILE A 65 -17.20 17.53 28.09
N PHE A 66 -17.00 18.77 28.53
CA PHE A 66 -15.93 19.10 29.48
C PHE A 66 -16.42 20.02 30.61
N THR A 67 -16.82 19.42 31.74
CA THR A 67 -16.98 20.11 33.03
C THR A 67 -16.13 19.45 34.13
N ASP A 68 -15.76 20.27 35.11
CA ASP A 68 -14.58 20.27 36.00
C ASP A 68 -14.29 19.11 36.97
N GLU A 69 -14.93 17.94 36.88
CA GLU A 69 -14.66 16.85 37.86
C GLU A 69 -13.42 15.99 37.51
N ALA A 70 -12.87 16.11 36.30
CA ALA A 70 -11.67 15.37 35.88
C ALA A 70 -10.33 16.01 36.32
N VAL A 71 -10.35 17.28 36.75
CA VAL A 71 -9.15 18.03 37.15
C VAL A 71 -8.76 17.71 38.61
N GLN A 72 -9.70 17.30 39.45
CA GLN A 72 -9.44 17.05 40.88
C GLN A 72 -8.65 15.74 41.15
N MET A 73 -8.64 14.77 40.22
CA MET A 73 -8.05 13.44 40.42
C MET A 73 -6.53 13.34 40.16
N ILE A 74 -5.87 14.42 39.70
CA ILE A 74 -4.45 14.40 39.29
C ILE A 74 -3.54 15.07 40.34
N THR A 75 -4.08 15.62 41.42
CA THR A 75 -3.37 16.59 42.28
C THR A 75 -2.63 16.03 43.51
N ASP A 76 -2.23 14.75 43.56
CA ASP A 76 -1.54 14.19 44.74
C ASP A 76 -0.21 13.47 44.39
N ASN A 77 0.85 14.22 44.04
CA ASN A 77 2.24 13.77 44.30
C ASN A 77 3.26 14.93 44.26
N THR A 78 3.98 15.16 45.37
CA THR A 78 4.53 16.47 45.74
C THR A 78 5.93 16.81 45.21
N ASN A 79 6.58 15.95 44.42
CA ASN A 79 7.91 16.22 43.86
C ASN A 79 7.90 16.68 42.37
N ALA A 80 6.77 16.56 41.67
CA ALA A 80 6.59 17.14 40.33
C ALA A 80 6.23 18.64 40.38
N ASN A 81 5.77 19.11 41.53
CA ASN A 81 5.16 20.44 41.68
C ASN A 81 6.16 21.59 41.58
N ILE A 82 7.41 21.41 42.01
CA ILE A 82 8.40 22.50 41.97
C ILE A 82 8.82 22.80 40.50
N ARG A 83 8.97 21.77 39.66
CA ARG A 83 9.41 21.94 38.26
C ARG A 83 8.28 22.33 37.30
N LEU A 84 7.03 21.96 37.60
CA LEU A 84 5.87 22.46 36.85
C LEU A 84 5.56 23.92 37.20
N LEU A 85 5.74 24.33 38.48
CA LEU A 85 5.60 25.74 38.87
C LEU A 85 6.64 26.61 38.16
N GLU A 86 7.93 26.22 38.15
CA GLU A 86 8.99 26.98 37.48
C GLU A 86 8.77 27.12 35.96
N ALA A 87 8.26 26.08 35.30
CA ALA A 87 7.90 26.15 33.87
C ALA A 87 6.66 27.02 33.61
N SER A 88 5.68 27.03 34.52
CA SER A 88 4.47 27.86 34.39
C SER A 88 4.72 29.36 34.64
N GLN A 89 5.72 29.70 35.45
CA GLN A 89 6.07 31.10 35.77
C GLN A 89 6.77 31.84 34.62
N THR A 90 7.16 31.14 33.54
CA THR A 90 7.74 31.76 32.33
C THR A 90 6.71 31.97 31.20
N LEU A 91 5.44 31.62 31.41
CA LEU A 91 4.35 31.77 30.45
C LEU A 91 3.51 33.03 30.74
N ASP A 92 3.14 33.74 29.67
CA ASP A 92 2.41 35.02 29.70
C ASP A 92 1.17 34.97 30.62
N PRO A 93 1.03 35.88 31.62
CA PRO A 93 -0.08 35.96 32.58
C PRO A 93 -1.49 35.98 31.97
N ALA A 94 -1.64 36.35 30.69
CA ALA A 94 -2.95 36.53 30.04
C ALA A 94 -3.63 35.25 29.49
N LEU A 95 -3.06 34.06 29.69
CA LEU A 95 -3.62 32.78 29.23
C LEU A 95 -4.52 32.10 30.28
N GLU A 96 -5.69 31.64 29.83
CA GLU A 96 -6.65 30.80 30.59
C GLU A 96 -5.96 29.56 31.19
N PRO A 97 -6.23 29.20 32.47
CA PRO A 97 -5.49 28.18 33.22
C PRO A 97 -5.40 26.81 32.52
N HIS A 98 -6.48 26.38 31.85
CA HIS A 98 -6.57 25.08 31.17
C HIS A 98 -5.61 24.97 29.97
N ARG A 99 -5.36 26.06 29.24
CA ARG A 99 -4.44 26.05 28.08
C ARG A 99 -2.96 26.03 28.48
N ARG A 100 -2.61 26.54 29.67
CA ARG A 100 -1.25 26.41 30.22
C ARG A 100 -0.93 24.96 30.59
N GLY A 101 -1.90 24.23 31.16
CA GLY A 101 -1.75 22.82 31.50
C GLY A 101 -1.47 21.94 30.27
N GLN A 102 -2.21 22.15 29.18
CA GLN A 102 -2.07 21.37 27.94
C GLN A 102 -0.69 21.55 27.27
N LEU A 103 -0.17 22.77 27.24
CA LEU A 103 1.14 23.07 26.63
C LEU A 103 2.30 22.53 27.48
N ALA A 104 2.19 22.63 28.81
CA ALA A 104 3.18 22.09 29.74
C ALA A 104 3.29 20.56 29.64
N ILE A 105 2.16 19.85 29.51
CA ILE A 105 2.12 18.39 29.33
C ILE A 105 2.72 17.98 27.98
N MET A 106 2.43 18.69 26.88
CA MET A 106 3.02 18.40 25.56
C MET A 106 4.54 18.60 25.53
N LEU A 107 5.04 19.69 26.14
CA LEU A 107 6.48 19.93 26.28
C LEU A 107 7.13 18.88 27.18
N PHE A 108 6.48 18.51 28.30
CA PHE A 108 6.99 17.47 29.19
C PHE A 108 7.09 16.10 28.48
N ILE A 109 6.13 15.73 27.63
CA ILE A 109 6.16 14.49 26.83
C ILE A 109 7.27 14.54 25.76
N MET A 110 7.51 15.70 25.13
CA MET A 110 8.62 15.87 24.18
C MET A 110 10.00 15.78 24.86
N PHE A 111 10.16 16.34 26.06
CA PHE A 111 11.44 16.36 26.77
C PHE A 111 11.72 15.08 27.58
N ALA A 112 10.69 14.39 28.09
CA ALA A 112 10.84 13.17 28.90
C ALA A 112 11.40 11.96 28.12
N ARG A 113 11.48 12.01 26.78
CA ARG A 113 12.09 10.94 25.95
C ARG A 113 13.42 11.28 25.31
N ILE A 114 13.90 12.51 25.45
CA ILE A 114 15.25 12.90 25.01
C ILE A 114 16.28 12.65 26.14
N GLY A 115 15.83 12.46 27.39
CA GLY A 115 16.69 12.25 28.56
C GLY A 115 17.09 10.81 28.90
N ALA A 116 16.76 9.80 28.09
CA ALA A 116 17.01 8.38 28.43
C ALA A 116 18.13 7.72 27.60
N PHE A 117 19.00 8.50 26.94
CA PHE A 117 20.13 7.98 26.16
C PHE A 117 21.35 8.90 26.21
N PHE A 118 21.82 9.31 27.40
CA PHE A 118 23.21 9.78 27.58
C PHE A 118 23.57 9.72 29.07
N ALA A 119 24.08 8.57 29.52
CA ALA A 119 24.85 8.48 30.75
C ALA A 119 26.01 7.51 30.49
N SER A 120 27.11 8.06 29.98
CA SER A 120 28.52 7.60 30.10
C SER A 120 29.32 8.09 28.89
N ALA A 121 29.94 9.27 29.01
CA ALA A 121 31.34 9.51 28.64
C ALA A 121 31.68 11.01 28.67
N ILE A 122 32.40 11.39 29.74
CA ILE A 122 33.57 12.28 29.78
C ILE A 122 33.37 13.80 29.54
N MET A 123 33.70 14.53 30.62
CA MET A 123 33.98 15.97 30.70
C MET A 123 35.05 16.44 29.71
N VAL A 124 34.95 17.70 29.28
CA VAL A 124 35.98 18.76 29.41
C VAL A 124 35.53 19.99 28.60
N GLY A 125 35.64 21.18 29.21
CA GLY A 125 35.87 22.42 28.48
C GLY A 125 34.71 23.42 28.44
N ALA A 126 34.52 24.16 29.53
CA ALA A 126 33.86 25.47 29.48
C ALA A 126 34.86 26.53 29.00
N ALA A 127 34.49 27.36 28.03
CA ALA A 127 35.08 28.68 27.83
C ALA A 127 34.07 29.62 27.14
N ALA A 128 34.11 30.88 27.52
CA ALA A 128 33.01 31.84 27.53
C ALA A 128 32.99 32.82 26.33
N MET A 129 31.97 33.71 26.37
CA MET A 129 31.85 35.08 25.79
C MET A 129 31.02 35.25 24.51
N PRO A 130 30.54 36.46 24.17
CA PRO A 130 29.82 37.47 24.98
C PRO A 130 28.57 38.04 24.27
N SER A 131 27.85 38.94 24.94
CA SER A 131 26.66 39.68 24.49
C SER A 131 26.97 41.04 23.81
N ALA A 132 26.19 41.41 22.78
CA ALA A 132 25.85 42.78 22.25
C ALA A 132 25.51 42.66 20.73
N SER A 133 24.68 43.45 20.03
CA SER A 133 23.85 44.65 20.25
C SER A 133 22.92 44.83 19.01
N HIS A 134 21.88 45.67 19.13
CA HIS A 134 20.91 45.96 18.06
C HIS A 134 21.44 46.93 16.98
N SER A 135 21.08 46.73 15.71
CA SER A 135 21.16 47.75 14.64
C SER A 135 19.95 47.69 13.67
N THR A 136 19.71 48.82 13.00
CA THR A 136 18.48 49.36 12.41
C THR A 136 18.10 48.85 10.99
N LEU A 137 16.79 48.86 10.67
CA LEU A 137 16.18 48.40 9.40
C LEU A 137 16.38 49.34 8.19
N ALA A 138 16.67 48.78 7.01
CA ALA A 138 16.59 49.43 5.69
C ALA A 138 15.36 48.96 4.85
N ARG A 139 14.85 49.85 3.98
CA ARG A 139 13.65 49.75 3.09
C ARG A 139 13.66 48.53 2.13
N ARG A 140 12.49 47.88 1.91
CA ARG A 140 12.23 46.75 0.96
C ARG A 140 11.49 47.22 -0.31
N GLY A 141 11.78 46.61 -1.48
CA GLY A 141 11.30 47.03 -2.82
C GLY A 141 9.81 46.76 -3.16
N SER A 142 9.24 47.55 -4.10
CA SER A 142 7.84 47.51 -4.55
C SER A 142 7.59 46.62 -5.77
N SER A 143 6.36 46.09 -5.93
CA SER A 143 5.92 45.36 -7.14
C SER A 143 5.69 46.28 -8.36
N PRO A 144 5.80 45.76 -9.61
CA PRO A 144 5.47 46.52 -10.81
C PRO A 144 3.97 46.79 -10.86
N LEU A 145 3.62 48.01 -11.25
CA LEU A 145 2.24 48.46 -11.42
C LEU A 145 1.65 47.90 -12.74
N PRO A 146 0.32 47.88 -12.91
CA PRO A 146 -0.29 47.38 -14.14
C PRO A 146 0.04 48.25 -15.36
N SER A 147 0.53 49.48 -15.15
CA SER A 147 1.00 50.41 -16.17
C SER A 147 2.47 50.19 -16.57
N ASP A 148 3.20 49.25 -15.94
CA ASP A 148 4.59 48.96 -16.26
C ASP A 148 4.69 48.24 -17.61
N GLU A 149 5.23 48.92 -18.63
CA GLU A 149 5.32 48.41 -20.00
C GLU A 149 6.18 47.14 -20.11
N GLY A 150 7.20 46.98 -19.26
CA GLY A 150 8.07 45.80 -19.23
C GLY A 150 7.33 44.57 -18.70
N PHE A 151 6.52 44.74 -17.66
CA PHE A 151 5.63 43.72 -17.11
C PHE A 151 4.53 43.34 -18.11
N GLN A 152 3.87 44.33 -18.72
CA GLN A 152 2.85 44.11 -19.75
C GLN A 152 3.41 43.31 -20.94
N SER A 153 4.57 43.72 -21.45
CA SER A 153 5.26 43.06 -22.55
C SER A 153 5.64 41.62 -22.19
N THR A 154 6.13 41.38 -20.96
CA THR A 154 6.46 40.04 -20.48
C THR A 154 5.25 39.13 -20.45
N VAL A 155 4.12 39.58 -19.90
CA VAL A 155 2.87 38.80 -19.84
C VAL A 155 2.33 38.51 -21.24
N LEU A 156 2.21 39.55 -22.08
CA LEU A 156 1.66 39.43 -23.43
C LEU A 156 2.52 38.52 -24.32
N SER A 157 3.83 38.74 -24.34
CA SER A 157 4.75 37.95 -25.15
C SER A 157 4.67 36.46 -24.78
N TYR A 158 4.71 36.17 -23.48
CA TYR A 158 4.75 34.79 -22.99
C TYR A 158 3.44 34.03 -23.25
N ILE A 159 2.29 34.67 -23.00
CA ILE A 159 0.98 34.05 -23.27
C ILE A 159 0.71 33.97 -24.77
N ASN A 160 1.09 34.97 -25.56
CA ASN A 160 0.84 34.94 -27.01
C ASN A 160 1.71 33.91 -27.73
N ASP A 161 2.94 33.64 -27.26
CA ASP A 161 3.75 32.51 -27.73
C ASP A 161 3.01 31.18 -27.50
N MET A 162 2.46 30.97 -26.30
CA MET A 162 1.67 29.78 -25.99
C MET A 162 0.39 29.69 -26.83
N ARG A 163 -0.33 30.80 -27.04
CA ARG A 163 -1.55 30.85 -27.86
C ARG A 163 -1.29 30.56 -29.33
N SER A 164 -0.15 30.99 -29.86
CA SER A 164 0.25 30.72 -31.25
C SER A 164 0.34 29.21 -31.52
N LYS A 165 0.90 28.45 -30.57
CA LYS A 165 1.03 26.97 -30.63
C LYS A 165 -0.33 26.26 -30.57
N HIS A 166 -1.39 26.97 -30.19
CA HIS A 166 -2.75 26.47 -30.04
C HIS A 166 -3.76 27.10 -31.03
N ARG A 167 -3.27 27.79 -32.07
CA ARG A 167 -4.09 28.48 -33.09
C ARG A 167 -5.13 29.42 -32.47
N ALA A 168 -4.77 30.08 -31.38
CA ALA A 168 -5.57 31.12 -30.76
C ALA A 168 -4.98 32.49 -31.08
N SER A 169 -5.81 33.46 -31.44
CA SER A 169 -5.36 34.82 -31.80
C SER A 169 -4.62 35.48 -30.63
N PRO A 170 -3.58 36.29 -30.89
CA PRO A 170 -2.85 36.97 -29.83
C PRO A 170 -3.77 37.91 -29.04
N LEU A 171 -3.52 38.02 -27.74
CA LEU A 171 -4.20 38.93 -26.83
C LEU A 171 -3.55 40.32 -26.91
N SER A 172 -4.36 41.36 -26.72
CA SER A 172 -3.90 42.72 -26.46
C SER A 172 -4.10 43.11 -25.00
N TRP A 173 -3.24 43.97 -24.44
CA TRP A 173 -3.43 44.47 -23.08
C TRP A 173 -4.67 45.36 -22.98
N ASP A 174 -5.40 45.26 -21.87
CA ASP A 174 -6.50 46.17 -21.55
C ASP A 174 -6.35 46.71 -20.13
N SER A 175 -6.09 48.02 -20.04
CA SER A 175 -5.82 48.70 -18.77
C SER A 175 -7.02 48.68 -17.82
N LYS A 176 -8.27 48.55 -18.31
CA LYS A 176 -9.45 48.44 -17.42
C LYS A 176 -9.46 47.08 -16.73
N ILE A 177 -9.15 46.02 -17.47
CA ILE A 177 -9.02 44.67 -16.91
C ILE A 177 -7.86 44.61 -15.92
N ALA A 178 -6.72 45.22 -16.25
CA ALA A 178 -5.53 45.25 -15.40
C ALA A 178 -5.80 46.02 -14.09
N ASN A 179 -6.53 47.13 -14.15
CA ASN A 179 -6.95 47.88 -12.96
C ASN A 179 -7.94 47.09 -12.09
N THR A 180 -8.83 46.29 -12.68
CA THR A 180 -9.68 45.36 -11.92
C THR A 180 -8.85 44.27 -11.24
N ALA A 181 -7.85 43.71 -11.94
CA ALA A 181 -6.92 42.73 -11.37
C ALA A 181 -6.14 43.30 -10.19
N LEU A 182 -5.69 44.56 -10.28
CA LEU A 182 -5.04 45.31 -9.20
C LEU A 182 -5.94 45.49 -7.99
N GLN A 183 -7.19 45.93 -8.18
CA GLN A 183 -8.14 46.10 -7.07
C GLN A 183 -8.38 44.78 -6.32
N LYS A 184 -8.49 43.67 -7.05
CA LYS A 184 -8.65 42.34 -6.46
C LYS A 184 -7.38 41.82 -5.78
N ALA A 185 -6.22 42.03 -6.39
CA ALA A 185 -4.94 41.65 -5.81
C ALA A 185 -4.69 42.40 -4.48
N ASN A 186 -5.05 43.68 -4.42
CA ASN A 186 -5.00 44.51 -3.21
C ASN A 186 -5.92 44.00 -2.08
N GLY A 187 -6.99 43.27 -2.39
CA GLY A 187 -7.93 42.71 -1.42
C GLY A 187 -7.48 41.42 -0.72
N CYS A 188 -6.36 40.82 -1.14
CA CYS A 188 -5.74 39.64 -0.51
C CYS A 188 -6.64 38.41 -0.33
N ARG A 189 -7.72 38.29 -1.11
CA ARG A 189 -8.66 37.14 -1.11
C ARG A 189 -8.70 36.48 -2.48
N ILE A 190 -8.48 35.18 -2.58
CA ILE A 190 -8.67 34.46 -3.85
C ILE A 190 -10.17 34.20 -4.01
N ASP A 191 -10.87 35.15 -4.61
CA ASP A 191 -12.27 35.03 -5.00
C ASP A 191 -12.42 35.33 -6.50
N HIS A 192 -12.98 34.38 -7.24
CA HIS A 192 -13.17 34.51 -8.69
C HIS A 192 -14.46 35.28 -9.05
N SER A 193 -14.85 36.26 -8.23
CA SER A 193 -16.12 37.01 -8.35
C SER A 193 -16.02 38.15 -9.39
N GLY A 194 -16.96 38.29 -10.33
CA GLY A 194 -17.00 39.44 -11.25
C GLY A 194 -17.12 39.09 -12.73
N PRO A 195 -17.06 40.09 -13.63
CA PRO A 195 -17.52 39.95 -15.01
C PRO A 195 -16.48 39.39 -15.99
N TYR A 196 -15.28 39.03 -15.52
CA TYR A 196 -14.15 38.59 -16.33
C TYR A 196 -13.70 37.18 -15.93
N GLY A 197 -13.18 36.41 -16.88
CA GLY A 197 -12.47 35.16 -16.59
C GLY A 197 -11.17 35.45 -15.85
N GLU A 198 -10.76 34.58 -14.93
CA GLU A 198 -9.67 34.88 -14.00
C GLU A 198 -8.78 33.66 -13.76
N ASN A 199 -7.47 33.87 -13.89
CA ASN A 199 -6.47 32.96 -13.35
C ASN A 199 -5.79 33.65 -12.14
N ALA A 200 -5.55 32.90 -11.07
CA ALA A 200 -4.87 33.43 -9.88
C ALA A 200 -3.71 32.53 -9.48
N TYR A 201 -2.63 33.15 -9.02
CA TYR A 201 -1.44 32.44 -8.55
C TYR A 201 -0.90 33.11 -7.29
N THR A 202 -0.67 32.30 -6.26
CA THR A 202 -0.04 32.76 -5.01
C THR A 202 1.23 31.98 -4.75
N PHE A 203 2.23 32.67 -4.24
CA PHE A 203 3.51 32.05 -3.89
C PHE A 203 4.03 32.61 -2.57
N TRP A 204 4.77 31.78 -1.84
CA TRP A 204 5.37 32.11 -0.56
C TRP A 204 6.89 32.13 -0.68
N GLN A 205 7.55 33.11 -0.07
CA GLN A 205 9.01 33.19 -0.04
C GLN A 205 9.50 33.42 1.39
N LYS A 206 10.44 32.58 1.84
CA LYS A 206 11.21 32.76 3.08
C LYS A 206 12.69 32.38 2.87
N PRO A 207 13.65 33.27 3.21
CA PRO A 207 13.43 34.65 3.65
C PRO A 207 12.81 35.51 2.52
N VAL A 208 12.04 36.54 2.89
CA VAL A 208 11.52 37.50 1.91
C VAL A 208 12.73 38.28 1.38
N PRO A 209 13.07 38.18 0.08
CA PRO A 209 14.24 38.83 -0.46
C PRO A 209 14.07 40.35 -0.47
N ALA A 210 15.18 41.09 -0.44
CA ALA A 210 15.16 42.56 -0.45
C ALA A 210 14.53 43.14 -1.74
N SER A 211 14.65 42.41 -2.85
CA SER A 211 13.98 42.66 -4.13
C SER A 211 13.43 41.33 -4.68
N THR A 212 12.29 41.39 -5.36
CA THR A 212 11.67 40.23 -6.02
C THR A 212 11.74 40.43 -7.53
N ASP A 213 12.25 39.44 -8.27
CA ASP A 213 12.17 39.43 -9.73
C ASP A 213 10.75 39.02 -10.17
N TRP A 214 9.93 40.04 -10.42
CA TRP A 214 8.52 39.87 -10.77
C TRP A 214 8.31 39.25 -12.15
N ASN A 215 9.21 39.47 -13.11
CA ASN A 215 9.09 38.88 -14.44
C ASN A 215 9.26 37.36 -14.37
N THR A 216 10.22 36.87 -13.59
CA THR A 216 10.39 35.42 -13.37
C THR A 216 9.22 34.81 -12.59
N LYS A 217 8.71 35.49 -11.56
CA LYS A 217 7.54 34.99 -10.81
C LYS A 217 6.28 34.94 -11.67
N THR A 218 6.12 35.91 -12.57
CA THR A 218 5.03 35.98 -13.55
C THR A 218 5.10 34.82 -14.54
N ARG A 219 6.29 34.55 -15.10
CA ARG A 219 6.48 33.40 -15.99
C ARG A 219 6.17 32.08 -15.30
N ASN A 220 6.63 31.89 -14.06
CA ASN A 220 6.35 30.67 -13.30
C ASN A 220 4.85 30.44 -13.06
N ALA A 221 4.08 31.51 -12.82
CA ALA A 221 2.63 31.42 -12.71
C ALA A 221 1.99 30.97 -14.03
N ILE A 222 2.39 31.60 -15.14
CA ILE A 222 1.87 31.27 -16.48
C ILE A 222 2.24 29.82 -16.86
N ASP A 223 3.46 29.37 -16.57
CA ASP A 223 3.90 27.99 -16.78
C ASP A 223 3.09 26.99 -15.95
N SER A 224 2.79 27.32 -14.69
CA SER A 224 1.98 26.48 -13.82
C SER A 224 0.59 26.26 -14.41
N TRP A 225 -0.05 27.32 -14.92
CA TRP A 225 -1.34 27.22 -15.56
C TRP A 225 -1.26 26.48 -16.90
N PHE A 226 -0.22 26.74 -17.70
CA PHE A 226 -0.10 26.11 -19.02
C PHE A 226 0.16 24.60 -18.94
N LYS A 227 0.87 24.13 -17.91
CA LYS A 227 1.12 22.69 -17.65
C LYS A 227 -0.17 21.88 -17.47
N GLU A 228 -1.28 22.50 -17.13
CA GLU A 228 -2.57 21.80 -17.08
C GLU A 228 -3.05 21.30 -18.46
N LYS A 229 -2.36 21.66 -19.55
CA LYS A 229 -2.53 21.01 -20.86
C LYS A 229 -2.46 19.49 -20.79
N ASP A 230 -1.59 18.94 -19.94
CA ASP A 230 -1.44 17.49 -19.78
C ASP A 230 -2.70 16.88 -19.16
N LEU A 231 -3.35 17.60 -18.24
CA LEU A 231 -4.65 17.23 -17.67
C LEU A 231 -5.77 17.34 -18.70
N TYR A 232 -5.73 18.36 -19.56
CA TYR A 232 -6.71 18.51 -20.65
C TYR A 232 -6.61 17.36 -21.66
N ASN A 233 -5.39 17.02 -22.09
CA ASN A 233 -5.13 15.93 -23.02
C ASN A 233 -5.48 14.55 -22.45
N SER A 234 -5.40 14.38 -21.13
CA SER A 234 -5.82 13.17 -20.44
C SER A 234 -7.33 13.11 -20.15
N GLY A 235 -8.14 13.99 -20.75
CA GLY A 235 -9.60 14.04 -20.57
C GLY A 235 -10.09 14.65 -19.25
N ARG A 236 -9.19 15.15 -18.38
CA ARG A 236 -9.49 15.75 -17.08
C ARG A 236 -9.80 17.24 -17.21
N THR A 237 -10.77 17.58 -18.04
CA THR A 237 -11.04 18.96 -18.50
C THR A 237 -11.43 19.93 -17.37
N THR A 238 -12.07 19.46 -16.30
CA THR A 238 -12.45 20.27 -15.12
C THR A 238 -11.28 20.64 -14.21
N GLN A 239 -10.12 19.98 -14.40
CA GLN A 239 -8.87 20.26 -13.67
C GLN A 239 -7.85 21.00 -14.54
N ALA A 240 -8.24 21.35 -15.78
CA ALA A 240 -7.42 22.09 -16.73
C ALA A 240 -7.97 23.49 -17.03
N LEU A 241 -8.68 24.08 -16.06
CA LEU A 241 -9.41 25.33 -16.25
C LEU A 241 -8.48 26.53 -16.46
N HIS A 242 -7.29 26.55 -15.83
CA HIS A 242 -6.35 27.65 -16.05
C HIS A 242 -5.69 27.56 -17.42
N PHE A 243 -5.33 26.34 -17.87
CA PHE A 243 -4.82 26.11 -19.22
C PHE A 243 -5.85 26.50 -20.28
N THR A 244 -7.08 26.00 -20.16
CA THR A 244 -8.14 26.31 -21.14
C THR A 244 -8.44 27.80 -21.20
N GLN A 245 -8.37 28.52 -20.07
CA GLN A 245 -8.50 29.97 -20.04
C GLN A 245 -7.35 30.70 -20.76
N LEU A 246 -6.10 30.23 -20.66
CA LEU A 246 -4.95 30.83 -21.36
C LEU A 246 -5.08 30.74 -22.89
N VAL A 247 -5.55 29.60 -23.40
CA VAL A 247 -5.66 29.33 -24.84
C VAL A 247 -7.09 29.50 -25.40
N TRP A 248 -7.98 30.14 -24.64
CA TRP A 248 -9.37 30.35 -25.05
C TRP A 248 -9.46 31.23 -26.30
N LYS A 249 -9.99 30.70 -27.40
CA LYS A 249 -10.04 31.40 -28.70
C LYS A 249 -10.92 32.64 -28.69
N GLY A 250 -11.99 32.64 -27.91
CA GLY A 250 -12.91 33.78 -27.79
C GLY A 250 -12.38 34.94 -26.94
N THR A 251 -11.23 34.76 -26.28
CA THR A 251 -10.57 35.80 -25.49
C THR A 251 -9.62 36.59 -26.37
N SER A 252 -9.76 37.92 -26.34
CA SER A 252 -8.93 38.85 -27.13
C SER A 252 -8.16 39.86 -26.27
N LYS A 253 -8.48 39.98 -24.98
CA LYS A 253 -7.92 40.98 -24.07
C LYS A 253 -7.49 40.38 -22.73
N ILE A 254 -6.37 40.84 -22.21
CA ILE A 254 -5.83 40.50 -20.88
C ILE A 254 -5.42 41.75 -20.13
N GLY A 255 -5.55 41.73 -18.80
CA GLY A 255 -4.88 42.67 -17.92
C GLY A 255 -4.44 41.95 -16.66
N SER A 256 -3.20 42.17 -16.23
CA SER A 256 -2.61 41.47 -15.08
C SER A 256 -2.07 42.44 -14.06
N GLU A 257 -1.99 42.00 -12.81
CA GLU A 257 -1.21 42.67 -11.78
C GLU A 257 -0.41 41.70 -10.92
N SER A 258 0.70 42.19 -10.37
CA SER A 258 1.45 41.54 -9.31
C SER A 258 1.52 42.43 -8.06
N GLU A 259 1.02 41.98 -6.91
CA GLU A 259 1.07 42.75 -5.66
C GLU A 259 2.16 42.21 -4.74
N GLY A 260 3.08 43.10 -4.36
CA GLY A 260 4.31 42.81 -3.62
C GLY A 260 4.37 43.36 -2.20
N ARG A 261 3.46 44.26 -1.82
CA ARG A 261 3.57 44.96 -0.54
C ARG A 261 3.16 44.04 0.60
N ALA A 262 3.72 44.31 1.76
CA ALA A 262 3.44 43.66 3.02
C ALA A 262 2.02 43.91 3.58
N ARG A 263 1.00 44.06 2.72
CA ARG A 263 -0.40 44.26 3.08
C ARG A 263 -1.21 42.98 3.07
N CYS A 264 -0.83 41.98 2.28
CA CYS A 264 -1.44 40.66 2.37
C CYS A 264 -0.81 39.85 3.50
N VAL A 265 -1.04 40.26 4.74
CA VAL A 265 -0.74 39.47 5.93
C VAL A 265 -2.02 38.71 6.30
N ARG A 266 -2.01 37.38 6.16
CA ARG A 266 -3.09 36.55 6.70
C ARG A 266 -2.84 36.39 8.20
N THR A 267 -3.69 36.96 9.04
CA THR A 267 -3.82 36.52 10.43
C THR A 267 -4.61 35.21 10.44
N SER A 268 -3.95 34.10 10.75
CA SER A 268 -4.63 32.94 11.32
C SER A 268 -4.40 32.98 12.82
N GLU A 269 -5.41 32.66 13.62
CA GLU A 269 -5.32 32.59 15.09
C GLU A 269 -4.28 31.59 15.63
N THR A 270 -3.53 30.93 14.74
CA THR A 270 -2.41 30.03 15.04
C THR A 270 -1.02 30.65 14.94
N PHE A 271 -0.84 31.90 14.53
CA PHE A 271 0.49 32.53 14.50
C PHE A 271 0.43 34.04 14.78
N ARG A 272 0.78 34.47 16.01
CA ARG A 272 1.30 35.83 16.19
C ARG A 272 2.70 35.89 15.58
N ARG A 273 2.80 36.11 14.26
CA ARG A 273 3.93 36.78 13.59
C ARG A 273 3.54 37.14 12.15
N HIS A 274 3.60 38.44 11.86
CA HIS A 274 3.25 39.08 10.59
C HIS A 274 4.12 38.54 9.43
N LEU A 275 3.50 37.98 8.37
CA LEU A 275 4.19 37.53 7.16
C LEU A 275 3.52 38.11 5.91
N PRO A 276 4.27 38.82 5.04
CA PRO A 276 3.73 39.38 3.81
C PRO A 276 3.58 38.31 2.72
N SER A 277 2.41 38.23 2.08
CA SER A 277 2.14 37.42 0.89
C SER A 277 2.10 38.28 -0.36
N GLN A 278 2.40 37.67 -1.52
CA GLN A 278 2.47 38.32 -2.82
C GLN A 278 1.55 37.60 -3.81
N ILE A 279 0.78 38.35 -4.60
CA ILE A 279 -0.33 37.83 -5.41
C ILE A 279 -0.13 38.22 -6.87
N LEU A 280 -0.19 37.26 -7.80
CA LEU A 280 -0.17 37.53 -9.24
C LEU A 280 -1.52 37.15 -9.86
N ARG A 281 -2.18 38.09 -10.55
CA ARG A 281 -3.51 37.88 -11.17
C ARG A 281 -3.61 38.48 -12.56
N PRO A 282 -3.54 37.66 -13.62
CA PRO A 282 -4.06 37.99 -14.92
C PRO A 282 -5.55 37.71 -14.99
N VAL A 283 -6.30 38.75 -15.34
CA VAL A 283 -7.74 38.71 -15.62
C VAL A 283 -7.91 38.77 -17.14
N LEU A 284 -8.78 37.92 -17.69
CA LEU A 284 -9.02 37.70 -19.11
C LEU A 284 -10.52 37.88 -19.41
N LYS A 285 -10.90 38.67 -20.42
CA LYS A 285 -12.34 38.90 -20.71
C LYS A 285 -12.90 37.86 -21.69
N ASN A 286 -13.89 37.03 -21.27
CA ASN A 286 -15.24 36.95 -21.87
C ASN A 286 -16.14 35.77 -21.41
N ALA A 287 -17.42 36.13 -21.19
CA ALA A 287 -18.74 35.51 -21.44
C ALA A 287 -19.01 33.99 -21.23
N HIS A 288 -19.81 33.73 -20.18
CA HIS A 288 -20.73 32.62 -19.85
C HIS A 288 -20.89 31.37 -20.76
N ALA A 289 -20.97 30.25 -20.01
CA ALA A 289 -21.86 29.07 -20.10
C ALA A 289 -21.46 27.82 -20.92
N TRP A 290 -21.59 26.69 -20.21
CA TRP A 290 -21.60 25.29 -20.64
C TRP A 290 -22.48 25.01 -21.87
N ILE A 291 -21.92 24.40 -22.92
CA ILE A 291 -22.62 23.47 -23.83
C ILE A 291 -21.63 22.38 -24.28
N ARG A 292 -22.06 21.10 -24.22
CA ARG A 292 -21.31 19.91 -24.69
C ARG A 292 -21.05 19.98 -26.21
N PRO A 293 -19.91 19.50 -26.72
CA PRO A 293 -19.81 19.07 -28.11
C PRO A 293 -20.13 17.57 -28.22
N THR A 294 -21.10 17.24 -29.06
CA THR A 294 -21.30 15.91 -29.65
C THR A 294 -20.10 15.52 -30.53
N PRO A 295 -19.78 14.23 -30.70
CA PRO A 295 -18.70 13.81 -31.58
C PRO A 295 -19.18 13.73 -33.04
N SER A 296 -18.55 14.50 -33.92
CA SER A 296 -18.64 14.33 -35.38
C SER A 296 -17.34 13.73 -35.93
N GLU A 297 -17.50 12.54 -36.50
CA GLU A 297 -16.88 12.02 -37.72
C GLU A 297 -15.36 12.03 -37.94
N SER A 298 -14.90 10.81 -38.26
CA SER A 298 -13.94 10.42 -39.30
C SER A 298 -12.59 9.87 -38.84
N THR A 299 -12.55 8.54 -38.70
CA THR A 299 -11.36 7.72 -38.90
C THR A 299 -11.16 7.44 -40.40
N PRO A 300 -9.94 7.51 -40.95
CA PRO A 300 -9.61 6.80 -42.18
C PRO A 300 -9.20 5.36 -41.87
N SER A 301 -9.82 4.48 -42.63
CA SER A 301 -9.66 3.03 -42.74
C SER A 301 -8.21 2.54 -42.90
N VAL A 302 -7.83 1.49 -42.18
CA VAL A 302 -6.78 0.54 -42.61
C VAL A 302 -7.48 -0.76 -43.02
N LYS A 303 -7.39 -1.07 -44.31
CA LYS A 303 -7.89 -2.30 -44.93
C LYS A 303 -7.21 -3.53 -44.32
N THR A 304 -8.01 -4.50 -43.89
CA THR A 304 -7.57 -5.90 -43.78
C THR A 304 -8.44 -6.75 -44.71
N ILE A 305 -7.76 -7.69 -45.35
CA ILE A 305 -8.20 -8.51 -46.49
C ILE A 305 -9.10 -9.65 -45.98
N ALA A 306 -10.11 -9.98 -46.78
CA ALA A 306 -11.14 -10.99 -46.56
C ALA A 306 -10.68 -12.45 -46.81
N GLY A 307 -11.48 -13.39 -46.27
CA GLY A 307 -11.47 -14.84 -46.48
C GLY A 307 -11.47 -15.57 -45.13
N ASP A 308 -12.44 -16.36 -44.68
CA ASP A 308 -13.56 -17.06 -45.34
C ASP A 308 -14.75 -17.23 -44.37
N GLU A 309 -15.92 -17.48 -44.95
CA GLU A 309 -17.25 -17.59 -44.34
C GLU A 309 -17.58 -18.97 -43.72
N ASP A 310 -18.65 -18.92 -42.93
CA ASP A 310 -19.65 -19.95 -42.61
C ASP A 310 -19.53 -20.85 -41.37
N GLY A 311 -20.49 -20.62 -40.47
CA GLY A 311 -20.83 -21.43 -39.31
C GLY A 311 -21.78 -20.72 -38.35
N VAL A 312 -22.97 -20.29 -38.82
CA VAL A 312 -24.03 -19.76 -37.96
C VAL A 312 -24.59 -20.88 -37.08
N VAL A 313 -24.46 -20.74 -35.76
CA VAL A 313 -25.32 -21.41 -34.79
C VAL A 313 -25.99 -20.34 -33.94
N THR A 314 -27.30 -20.26 -34.09
CA THR A 314 -28.21 -19.46 -33.27
C THR A 314 -28.32 -20.07 -31.87
N GLY A 315 -27.73 -19.42 -30.87
CA GLY A 315 -27.96 -19.66 -29.45
C GLY A 315 -28.24 -18.34 -28.75
N ALA A 316 -29.29 -18.29 -27.94
CA ALA A 316 -29.81 -17.08 -27.29
C ALA A 316 -28.71 -16.26 -26.59
N GLY A 317 -28.68 -14.96 -26.86
CA GLY A 317 -27.70 -14.04 -26.31
C GLY A 317 -27.79 -13.94 -24.79
N GLU A 318 -26.82 -14.54 -24.09
CA GLU A 318 -26.40 -14.03 -22.80
C GLU A 318 -25.78 -12.65 -23.03
N ASP A 319 -26.40 -11.64 -22.44
CA ASP A 319 -25.87 -10.29 -22.40
C ASP A 319 -24.45 -10.34 -21.82
N ALA A 320 -23.43 -9.91 -22.57
CA ALA A 320 -22.02 -9.90 -22.14
C ALA A 320 -21.77 -9.12 -20.82
N ARG A 321 -22.82 -8.48 -20.28
CA ARG A 321 -22.88 -7.79 -18.99
C ARG A 321 -23.11 -8.71 -17.78
N ASP A 322 -23.41 -9.99 -17.97
CA ASP A 322 -23.88 -10.90 -16.91
C ASP A 322 -23.02 -12.17 -16.72
N VAL A 323 -21.77 -12.14 -17.19
CA VAL A 323 -20.81 -13.25 -17.02
C VAL A 323 -20.38 -13.35 -15.54
N PRO A 324 -20.40 -14.54 -14.92
CA PRO A 324 -19.82 -14.74 -13.59
C PRO A 324 -18.37 -14.27 -13.55
N LEU A 325 -18.03 -13.44 -12.56
CA LEU A 325 -16.63 -13.01 -12.32
C LEU A 325 -15.89 -13.96 -11.37
N THR A 326 -16.60 -14.97 -10.87
CA THR A 326 -16.07 -16.01 -10.00
C THR A 326 -15.94 -17.33 -10.74
N ARG A 327 -14.96 -18.14 -10.34
CA ARG A 327 -14.78 -19.53 -10.76
C ARG A 327 -14.62 -20.43 -9.54
N ARG A 328 -14.89 -21.72 -9.72
CA ARG A 328 -14.59 -22.74 -8.69
C ARG A 328 -13.08 -22.96 -8.55
N ALA A 329 -12.67 -23.39 -7.36
CA ALA A 329 -11.30 -23.77 -7.02
C ALA A 329 -11.03 -25.25 -7.35
N ASP A 330 -11.44 -25.71 -8.53
CA ASP A 330 -11.18 -27.07 -9.05
C ASP A 330 -9.95 -27.13 -9.98
N SER A 331 -9.34 -25.97 -10.25
CA SER A 331 -8.19 -25.76 -11.11
C SER A 331 -7.57 -24.39 -10.83
N ILE A 332 -6.39 -24.12 -11.40
CA ILE A 332 -5.86 -22.75 -11.53
C ILE A 332 -6.51 -22.07 -12.74
N SER A 333 -6.57 -20.73 -12.78
CA SER A 333 -7.10 -20.04 -13.96
C SER A 333 -6.28 -20.28 -15.22
N GLY A 334 -6.93 -20.08 -16.38
CA GLY A 334 -6.26 -20.12 -17.68
C GLY A 334 -5.07 -19.14 -17.77
N ASP A 335 -5.20 -17.96 -17.16
CA ASP A 335 -4.13 -16.95 -17.15
C ASP A 335 -2.93 -17.38 -16.28
N GLU A 336 -3.18 -17.92 -15.08
CA GLU A 336 -2.12 -18.49 -14.25
C GLU A 336 -1.45 -19.67 -14.96
N ALA A 337 -2.23 -20.60 -15.53
CA ALA A 337 -1.71 -21.75 -16.26
C ALA A 337 -0.84 -21.33 -17.46
N SER A 338 -1.30 -20.33 -18.23
CA SER A 338 -0.58 -19.79 -19.39
C SER A 338 0.74 -19.14 -18.97
N TYR A 339 0.73 -18.30 -17.93
CA TYR A 339 1.94 -17.68 -17.40
C TYR A 339 2.91 -18.71 -16.84
N ALA A 340 2.43 -19.61 -15.96
CA ALA A 340 3.24 -20.61 -15.29
C ALA A 340 3.91 -21.56 -16.27
N LYS A 341 3.22 -21.97 -17.36
CA LYS A 341 3.79 -22.80 -18.42
C LYS A 341 4.97 -22.11 -19.10
N LYS A 342 4.80 -20.85 -19.51
CA LYS A 342 5.86 -20.07 -20.19
C LYS A 342 7.01 -19.74 -19.24
N ARG A 343 6.68 -19.40 -17.98
CA ARG A 343 7.65 -19.17 -16.93
C ARG A 343 8.46 -20.43 -16.63
N LYS A 344 7.84 -21.61 -16.52
CA LYS A 344 8.52 -22.89 -16.30
C LYS A 344 9.47 -23.24 -17.44
N ALA A 345 9.11 -22.94 -18.69
CA ALA A 345 10.01 -23.13 -19.82
C ALA A 345 11.29 -22.28 -19.69
N LYS A 346 11.15 -20.98 -19.39
CA LYS A 346 12.28 -20.07 -19.12
C LYS A 346 13.10 -20.50 -17.90
N ALA A 347 12.42 -20.89 -16.83
CA ALA A 347 13.04 -21.37 -15.60
C ALA A 347 13.85 -22.66 -15.80
N SER A 348 13.39 -23.56 -16.67
CA SER A 348 14.11 -24.81 -16.97
C SER A 348 15.41 -24.54 -17.74
N ILE A 349 15.42 -23.54 -18.63
CA ILE A 349 16.65 -23.11 -19.32
C ILE A 349 17.66 -22.55 -18.31
N ALA A 350 17.22 -21.67 -17.42
CA ALA A 350 18.06 -21.11 -16.37
C ALA A 350 18.60 -22.19 -15.41
N LEU A 351 17.74 -23.12 -14.97
CA LEU A 351 18.13 -24.23 -14.10
C LEU A 351 19.16 -25.15 -14.76
N LYS A 352 18.97 -25.47 -16.05
CA LYS A 352 19.94 -26.24 -16.83
C LYS A 352 21.30 -25.57 -16.86
N ALA A 353 21.34 -24.27 -17.16
CA ALA A 353 22.58 -23.49 -17.21
C ALA A 353 23.26 -23.44 -15.83
N TRP A 354 22.48 -23.23 -14.77
CA TRP A 354 22.97 -23.21 -13.40
C TRP A 354 23.56 -24.55 -12.99
N LEU A 355 22.85 -25.67 -13.20
CA LEU A 355 23.35 -27.02 -12.86
C LEU A 355 24.65 -27.35 -13.58
N LYS A 356 24.76 -27.04 -14.89
CA LYS A 356 26.01 -27.23 -15.66
C LYS A 356 27.18 -26.41 -15.10
N LYS A 357 26.92 -25.19 -14.65
CA LYS A 357 27.92 -24.32 -14.00
C LYS A 357 28.40 -24.92 -12.67
N ILE A 358 27.52 -25.60 -11.95
CA ILE A 358 27.84 -26.22 -10.67
C ILE A 358 28.67 -27.49 -10.87
N ASP A 359 28.16 -28.44 -11.65
CA ASP A 359 28.86 -29.66 -12.03
C ASP A 359 28.21 -30.26 -13.29
N PRO A 360 28.97 -30.51 -14.38
CA PRO A 360 28.44 -31.04 -15.63
C PRO A 360 27.84 -32.45 -15.52
N LYS A 361 28.15 -33.21 -14.45
CA LYS A 361 27.60 -34.53 -14.17
C LYS A 361 26.19 -34.48 -13.57
N LEU A 362 25.74 -33.33 -13.05
CA LEU A 362 24.38 -33.20 -12.52
C LEU A 362 23.34 -33.38 -13.65
N PRO A 363 22.23 -34.10 -13.39
CA PRO A 363 21.16 -34.28 -14.38
C PRO A 363 20.60 -32.96 -14.90
N THR A 364 20.49 -32.82 -16.23
CA THR A 364 19.97 -31.61 -16.90
C THR A 364 18.77 -31.87 -17.81
N SER A 365 18.13 -33.03 -17.65
CA SER A 365 16.89 -33.45 -18.32
C SER A 365 15.79 -33.64 -17.28
N ASN A 366 14.52 -33.54 -17.69
CA ASN A 366 13.35 -33.66 -16.78
C ASN A 366 13.45 -32.73 -15.56
N LEU A 367 13.79 -31.47 -15.81
CA LEU A 367 14.09 -30.53 -14.74
C LEU A 367 12.85 -30.16 -13.91
N PRO A 368 12.95 -30.16 -12.56
CA PRO A 368 11.81 -29.91 -11.68
C PRO A 368 11.30 -28.47 -11.75
N ALA A 369 10.01 -28.27 -11.43
CA ALA A 369 9.49 -26.95 -11.13
C ALA A 369 9.85 -26.56 -9.68
N ILE A 370 10.38 -25.35 -9.50
CA ILE A 370 10.88 -24.86 -8.20
C ILE A 370 10.02 -23.69 -7.71
N GLY A 371 9.59 -23.75 -6.46
CA GLY A 371 8.90 -22.67 -5.76
C GLY A 371 9.81 -22.02 -4.70
N LEU A 372 9.50 -20.79 -4.33
CA LEU A 372 10.10 -20.10 -3.18
C LEU A 372 9.01 -19.60 -2.23
N SER A 373 9.10 -19.96 -0.96
CA SER A 373 8.30 -19.41 0.12
C SER A 373 9.15 -18.44 0.93
N THR A 374 8.65 -17.22 1.17
CA THR A 374 9.29 -16.23 2.04
C THR A 374 8.36 -15.88 3.18
N SER A 375 8.80 -16.15 4.42
CA SER A 375 7.95 -16.04 5.60
C SER A 375 7.58 -14.61 5.97
N GLY A 376 6.70 -14.45 6.97
CA GLY A 376 6.50 -13.18 7.66
C GLY A 376 7.61 -12.81 8.63
N GLY A 377 7.50 -11.61 9.22
CA GLY A 377 8.49 -11.08 10.17
C GLY A 377 8.90 -9.62 9.96
N GLY A 378 8.03 -8.78 9.39
CA GLY A 378 8.31 -7.36 9.15
C GLY A 378 9.60 -7.10 8.37
N TYR A 379 10.33 -6.04 8.73
CA TYR A 379 11.60 -5.70 8.05
C TYR A 379 12.70 -6.73 8.24
N ARG A 380 12.64 -7.56 9.30
CA ARG A 380 13.56 -8.70 9.44
C ARG A 380 13.43 -9.60 8.23
N SER A 381 12.22 -10.10 7.97
CA SER A 381 11.96 -10.99 6.84
C SER A 381 12.22 -10.31 5.49
N LEU A 382 11.84 -9.04 5.33
CA LEU A 382 12.13 -8.30 4.09
C LEU A 382 13.63 -8.25 3.81
N LEU A 383 14.45 -7.86 4.80
CA LEU A 383 15.88 -7.61 4.58
C LEU A 383 16.70 -8.91 4.49
N THR A 384 16.41 -9.91 5.33
CA THR A 384 17.09 -11.22 5.22
C THR A 384 16.64 -11.95 3.96
N GLY A 385 15.35 -11.92 3.63
CA GLY A 385 14.82 -12.46 2.38
C GLY A 385 15.39 -11.75 1.15
N ALA A 386 15.58 -10.43 1.20
CA ALA A 386 16.25 -9.67 0.16
C ALA A 386 17.67 -10.18 -0.09
N GLY A 387 18.42 -10.54 0.96
CA GLY A 387 19.72 -11.17 0.81
C GLY A 387 19.65 -12.53 0.11
N VAL A 388 18.66 -13.37 0.44
CA VAL A 388 18.43 -14.65 -0.25
C VAL A 388 18.11 -14.43 -1.74
N PHE A 389 17.18 -13.51 -2.04
CA PHE A 389 16.86 -13.12 -3.41
C PHE A 389 18.10 -12.62 -4.16
N ARG A 390 18.90 -11.73 -3.55
CA ARG A 390 20.12 -11.17 -4.15
C ARG A 390 21.17 -12.22 -4.46
N ALA A 391 21.35 -13.19 -3.56
CA ALA A 391 22.30 -14.30 -3.75
C ALA A 391 21.86 -15.30 -4.83
N PHE A 392 20.56 -15.38 -5.11
CA PHE A 392 19.98 -16.22 -6.16
C PHE A 392 19.84 -15.49 -7.50
N ASP A 393 19.82 -14.16 -7.53
CA ASP A 393 19.60 -13.39 -8.74
C ASP A 393 20.83 -13.37 -9.66
N GLY A 394 20.68 -13.89 -10.87
CA GLY A 394 21.66 -13.84 -11.96
C GLY A 394 21.93 -12.44 -12.51
N ARG A 395 21.05 -11.48 -12.23
CA ARG A 395 21.18 -10.07 -12.68
C ARG A 395 22.05 -9.23 -11.73
N GLU A 396 22.37 -9.78 -10.57
CA GLU A 396 23.21 -9.15 -9.55
C GLU A 396 24.66 -9.57 -9.77
N ASP A 397 25.57 -8.59 -9.76
CA ASP A 397 27.01 -8.84 -9.90
C ASP A 397 27.61 -9.27 -8.56
N THR A 398 27.25 -10.48 -8.12
CA THR A 398 27.67 -11.05 -6.83
C THR A 398 28.79 -12.07 -6.94
N GLN A 399 29.05 -12.59 -8.15
CA GLN A 399 29.97 -13.69 -8.40
C GLN A 399 29.70 -14.96 -7.56
N LEU A 400 28.50 -15.08 -6.97
CA LEU A 400 28.13 -16.23 -6.15
C LEU A 400 27.75 -17.43 -7.02
N ARG A 401 28.15 -18.63 -6.60
CA ARG A 401 27.78 -19.86 -7.32
C ARG A 401 26.28 -20.15 -7.27
N THR A 402 25.56 -19.65 -6.26
CA THR A 402 24.08 -19.71 -6.16
C THR A 402 23.35 -18.73 -7.09
N SER A 403 24.05 -17.75 -7.65
CA SER A 403 23.47 -16.77 -8.58
C SER A 403 22.97 -17.46 -9.86
N GLY A 404 21.76 -17.12 -10.27
CA GLY A 404 20.99 -17.73 -11.37
C GLY A 404 19.79 -18.58 -10.91
N LEU A 405 19.70 -18.92 -9.62
CA LEU A 405 18.58 -19.69 -9.07
C LEU A 405 17.26 -18.92 -9.06
N LEU A 406 17.26 -17.59 -8.92
CA LEU A 406 16.03 -16.80 -9.00
C LEU A 406 15.37 -16.99 -10.38
N GLN A 407 16.18 -17.00 -11.43
CA GLN A 407 15.73 -17.25 -12.80
C GLN A 407 15.21 -18.68 -12.99
N ALA A 408 15.57 -19.63 -12.12
CA ALA A 408 15.08 -21.01 -12.13
C ALA A 408 13.75 -21.22 -11.36
N LEU A 409 13.23 -20.20 -10.67
CA LEU A 409 11.96 -20.30 -9.93
C LEU A 409 10.75 -20.18 -10.86
N THR A 410 9.71 -20.98 -10.60
CA THR A 410 8.43 -20.95 -11.32
C THR A 410 7.37 -20.18 -10.53
N TYR A 411 7.28 -20.41 -9.22
CA TYR A 411 6.34 -19.76 -8.31
C TYR A 411 7.07 -19.13 -7.13
N SER A 412 6.47 -18.10 -6.55
CA SER A 412 6.88 -17.56 -5.25
C SER A 412 5.65 -17.26 -4.41
N SER A 413 5.64 -17.66 -3.14
CA SER A 413 4.62 -17.32 -2.17
C SER A 413 5.22 -16.50 -1.03
N SER A 414 4.44 -15.55 -0.51
CA SER A 414 4.90 -14.65 0.54
C SER A 414 3.75 -14.14 1.41
N LEU A 415 4.05 -13.81 2.66
CA LEU A 415 3.12 -13.14 3.57
C LEU A 415 3.86 -12.12 4.43
N SER A 416 3.13 -11.15 4.99
CA SER A 416 3.68 -10.16 5.93
C SER A 416 4.96 -9.48 5.41
N GLY A 417 6.05 -9.47 6.19
CA GLY A 417 7.36 -8.96 5.77
C GLY A 417 7.90 -9.56 4.46
N GLY A 418 7.59 -10.83 4.15
CA GLY A 418 7.90 -11.43 2.86
C GLY A 418 7.06 -10.84 1.72
N ALA A 419 5.79 -10.51 1.98
CA ALA A 419 4.93 -9.85 1.00
C ALA A 419 5.42 -8.42 0.70
N TRP A 420 6.01 -7.73 1.70
CA TRP A 420 6.67 -6.43 1.47
C TRP A 420 7.84 -6.56 0.50
N LEU A 421 8.66 -7.61 0.64
CA LEU A 421 9.78 -7.89 -0.26
C LEU A 421 9.29 -8.14 -1.69
N THR A 422 8.42 -9.13 -1.87
CA THR A 422 7.89 -9.50 -3.20
C THR A 422 7.20 -8.31 -3.88
N SER A 423 6.44 -7.53 -3.11
CA SER A 423 5.73 -6.35 -3.63
C SER A 423 6.67 -5.19 -3.95
N SER A 424 7.73 -4.96 -3.15
CA SER A 424 8.73 -3.94 -3.46
C SER A 424 9.53 -4.31 -4.71
N ILE A 425 9.83 -5.59 -4.92
CA ILE A 425 10.47 -6.06 -6.17
C ILE A 425 9.53 -5.85 -7.35
N GLY A 426 8.32 -6.44 -7.31
CA GLY A 426 7.37 -6.44 -8.43
C GLY A 426 6.79 -5.06 -8.74
N GLY A 427 6.45 -4.29 -7.72
CA GLY A 427 5.88 -2.94 -7.83
C GLY A 427 6.86 -1.90 -8.35
N ASN A 428 8.17 -2.18 -8.30
CA ASN A 428 9.22 -1.36 -8.91
C ASN A 428 9.77 -1.98 -10.21
N GLY A 429 8.94 -2.72 -10.96
CA GLY A 429 9.32 -3.28 -12.26
C GLY A 429 10.28 -4.47 -12.16
N PHE A 430 10.06 -5.35 -11.18
CA PHE A 430 10.92 -6.50 -10.88
C PHE A 430 12.38 -6.11 -10.61
N ALA A 431 12.56 -5.03 -9.83
CA ALA A 431 13.85 -4.42 -9.55
C ALA A 431 14.84 -5.37 -8.87
N LYS A 432 16.14 -5.15 -9.14
CA LYS A 432 17.24 -5.80 -8.41
C LYS A 432 17.27 -5.35 -6.95
N ILE A 433 17.66 -6.23 -6.05
CA ILE A 433 17.79 -5.93 -4.61
C ILE A 433 18.80 -4.81 -4.40
N SER A 434 19.95 -4.83 -5.08
CA SER A 434 20.96 -3.78 -4.98
C SER A 434 20.43 -2.39 -5.37
N SER A 435 19.52 -2.34 -6.33
CA SER A 435 18.85 -1.10 -6.76
C SER A 435 17.90 -0.58 -5.69
N LEU A 436 17.06 -1.44 -5.13
CA LEU A 436 16.11 -1.06 -4.07
C LEU A 436 16.85 -0.68 -2.77
N GLN A 437 17.85 -1.46 -2.39
CA GLN A 437 18.70 -1.25 -1.21
C GLN A 437 19.32 0.16 -1.23
N ASN A 438 20.01 0.51 -2.32
CA ASN A 438 20.75 1.77 -2.42
C ASN A 438 19.88 2.95 -2.87
N GLY A 439 18.89 2.69 -3.73
CA GLY A 439 18.01 3.71 -4.28
C GLY A 439 16.95 4.18 -3.30
N LEU A 440 16.39 3.27 -2.50
CA LEU A 440 15.19 3.49 -1.70
C LEU A 440 15.37 3.11 -0.22
N TRP A 441 15.60 1.84 0.09
CA TRP A 441 15.46 1.29 1.45
C TRP A 441 16.43 1.90 2.46
N LYS A 442 17.71 2.08 2.11
CA LYS A 442 18.70 2.74 2.99
C LYS A 442 18.31 4.15 3.42
N LYS A 443 17.50 4.85 2.62
CA LYS A 443 17.01 6.20 2.95
C LYS A 443 15.68 6.10 3.68
N ALA A 444 14.76 5.33 3.13
CA ALA A 444 13.40 5.19 3.60
C ALA A 444 13.32 4.62 5.03
N PHE A 445 14.13 3.60 5.34
CA PHE A 445 14.04 2.87 6.60
C PHE A 445 14.75 3.58 7.76
N LYS A 446 15.50 4.65 7.52
CA LYS A 446 16.17 5.43 8.60
C LYS A 446 15.20 6.08 9.55
N SER A 447 14.00 6.38 9.09
CA SER A 447 12.94 6.98 9.89
C SER A 447 11.90 5.92 10.23
N PRO A 448 11.32 5.98 11.44
CA PRO A 448 10.22 5.12 11.81
C PRO A 448 9.13 5.07 10.75
N LEU A 449 8.48 3.92 10.60
CA LEU A 449 7.45 3.71 9.58
C LEU A 449 6.28 4.71 9.68
N TYR A 450 5.94 5.17 10.89
CA TYR A 450 4.90 6.20 11.09
C TYR A 450 5.30 7.60 10.59
N ILE A 451 6.58 7.82 10.25
CA ILE A 451 7.04 9.00 9.54
C ILE A 451 7.11 8.65 8.05
N PRO A 452 6.17 9.13 7.21
CA PRO A 452 6.14 8.78 5.81
C PRO A 452 7.41 9.26 5.10
N TYR A 453 7.85 8.47 4.12
CA TYR A 453 9.01 8.79 3.30
C TYR A 453 8.58 9.39 1.96
N GLN A 454 9.34 10.37 1.48
CA GLN A 454 9.19 10.92 0.14
C GLN A 454 10.54 10.81 -0.54
N ASP A 455 10.60 10.07 -1.63
CA ASP A 455 11.80 10.03 -2.46
C ASP A 455 11.98 11.37 -3.18
N GLY A 456 13.20 11.91 -3.18
CA GLY A 456 13.51 13.24 -3.69
C GLY A 456 14.49 14.05 -2.83
N PRO A 457 14.83 15.30 -3.23
CA PRO A 457 15.75 16.16 -2.49
C PRO A 457 15.24 16.45 -1.07
N ALA A 458 16.12 16.40 -0.06
CA ALA A 458 15.76 16.62 1.35
C ALA A 458 15.11 17.98 1.64
N LEU A 459 15.37 18.99 0.80
CA LEU A 459 14.74 20.32 0.88
C LEU A 459 13.26 20.33 0.43
N GLN A 460 12.81 19.27 -0.26
CA GLN A 460 11.43 19.11 -0.76
C GLN A 460 10.63 18.06 0.03
N SER A 461 11.29 17.21 0.83
CA SER A 461 10.61 16.23 1.66
C SER A 461 9.86 16.92 2.80
N ASN A 462 8.54 16.85 2.79
CA ASN A 462 7.70 17.34 3.87
C ASN A 462 6.81 16.20 4.38
N PRO A 463 7.21 15.49 5.46
CA PRO A 463 6.45 14.38 6.01
C PRO A 463 5.00 14.75 6.35
N LEU A 464 4.71 15.99 6.73
CA LEU A 464 3.34 16.45 6.98
C LEU A 464 2.50 16.53 5.70
N LYS A 465 3.11 16.95 4.58
CA LYS A 465 2.44 16.94 3.28
C LYS A 465 2.15 15.51 2.86
N VAL A 466 3.13 14.62 2.95
CA VAL A 466 2.94 13.22 2.57
C VAL A 466 1.87 12.57 3.44
N TYR A 467 1.87 12.84 4.75
CA TYR A 467 0.84 12.34 5.64
C TYR A 467 -0.55 12.87 5.24
N LYS A 468 -0.65 14.15 4.86
CA LYS A 468 -1.89 14.72 4.31
C LYS A 468 -2.31 14.01 3.01
N ASP A 469 -1.40 13.79 2.07
CA ASP A 469 -1.67 13.10 0.81
C ASP A 469 -2.24 11.68 1.09
N ILE A 470 -1.63 10.95 2.04
CA ILE A 470 -2.15 9.64 2.51
C ILE A 470 -3.57 9.75 3.08
N LEU A 471 -3.87 10.78 3.88
CA LEU A 471 -5.23 10.96 4.41
C LEU A 471 -6.23 11.33 3.30
N ASP A 472 -5.81 12.13 2.32
CA ASP A 472 -6.63 12.49 1.17
C ASP A 472 -6.93 11.26 0.29
N ASP A 473 -5.98 10.32 0.14
CA ASP A 473 -6.20 9.00 -0.48
C ASP A 473 -7.28 8.19 0.24
N ILE A 474 -7.19 8.10 1.57
CA ILE A 474 -8.12 7.34 2.42
C ILE A 474 -9.52 7.97 2.38
N ASN A 475 -9.59 9.30 2.41
CA ASN A 475 -10.85 10.03 2.25
C ASN A 475 -11.45 9.78 0.87
N SER A 476 -10.65 9.78 -0.20
CA SER A 476 -11.11 9.47 -1.56
C SER A 476 -11.66 8.03 -1.68
N LYS A 477 -11.07 7.06 -0.98
CA LYS A 477 -11.61 5.70 -0.86
C LYS A 477 -12.97 5.71 -0.14
N THR A 478 -13.07 6.47 0.95
CA THR A 478 -14.29 6.62 1.75
C THR A 478 -15.43 7.26 0.94
N GLU A 479 -15.14 8.34 0.21
CA GLU A 479 -16.08 9.00 -0.70
C GLU A 479 -16.53 8.09 -1.84
N ALA A 480 -15.69 7.13 -2.26
CA ALA A 480 -16.06 6.10 -3.23
C ALA A 480 -16.96 4.98 -2.65
N GLY A 481 -17.27 5.03 -1.35
CA GLY A 481 -18.18 4.10 -0.67
C GLY A 481 -17.49 2.93 0.05
N PHE A 482 -16.16 2.97 0.21
CA PHE A 482 -15.41 1.92 0.91
C PHE A 482 -14.94 2.42 2.28
N PRO A 483 -15.37 1.78 3.38
CA PRO A 483 -14.96 2.21 4.72
C PRO A 483 -13.44 2.24 4.92
N PRO A 484 -12.92 3.27 5.61
CA PRO A 484 -11.50 3.34 5.94
C PRO A 484 -11.16 2.38 7.09
N THR A 485 -9.99 1.77 7.00
CA THR A 485 -9.45 0.82 7.97
C THR A 485 -8.04 1.22 8.40
N MET A 486 -7.52 0.67 9.50
CA MET A 486 -6.11 0.83 9.89
C MET A 486 -5.17 0.36 8.79
N THR A 487 -5.57 -0.68 8.06
CA THR A 487 -4.80 -1.23 6.95
C THR A 487 -4.60 -0.23 5.83
N ASP A 488 -5.54 0.70 5.61
CA ASP A 488 -5.37 1.73 4.58
C ASP A 488 -4.19 2.65 4.90
N LEU A 489 -4.15 3.19 6.12
CA LEU A 489 -3.04 4.03 6.57
C LEU A 489 -1.72 3.25 6.65
N TRP A 490 -1.76 2.04 7.19
CA TRP A 490 -0.62 1.13 7.25
C TRP A 490 -0.02 0.84 5.88
N GLY A 491 -0.86 0.41 4.94
CA GLY A 491 -0.47 0.06 3.58
C GLY A 491 0.12 1.25 2.84
N ARG A 492 -0.44 2.46 3.01
CA ARG A 492 0.11 3.68 2.40
C ARG A 492 1.44 4.09 3.02
N LEU A 493 1.59 4.07 4.35
CA LEU A 493 2.87 4.34 5.02
C LEU A 493 3.98 3.38 4.54
N LEU A 494 3.66 2.08 4.42
CA LEU A 494 4.57 1.09 3.85
C LEU A 494 4.87 1.36 2.37
N SER A 495 3.88 1.72 1.57
CA SER A 495 4.06 2.01 0.14
C SER A 495 5.06 3.14 -0.08
N HIS A 496 4.99 4.20 0.74
CA HIS A 496 5.96 5.29 0.72
C HIS A 496 7.39 4.86 1.03
N LYS A 497 7.59 3.73 1.70
CA LYS A 497 8.92 3.18 2.04
C LYS A 497 9.41 2.13 1.04
N LEU A 498 8.49 1.51 0.30
CA LEU A 498 8.73 0.29 -0.47
C LEU A 498 8.51 0.44 -1.98
N LEU A 499 7.75 1.44 -2.41
CA LEU A 499 7.42 1.70 -3.81
C LEU A 499 7.97 3.05 -4.25
N GLN A 500 8.55 3.08 -5.44
CA GLN A 500 8.91 4.30 -6.14
C GLN A 500 7.72 4.83 -6.93
N GLY A 501 7.85 6.07 -7.38
CA GLY A 501 6.85 6.76 -8.20
C GLY A 501 6.04 7.79 -7.41
N PRO A 502 5.16 8.53 -8.11
CA PRO A 502 4.35 9.58 -7.50
C PRO A 502 3.54 9.02 -6.34
N ASP A 503 3.50 9.80 -5.26
CA ASP A 503 2.65 9.52 -4.11
C ASP A 503 2.81 8.08 -3.58
N GLY A 504 4.06 7.65 -3.35
CA GLY A 504 4.36 6.32 -2.81
C GLY A 504 3.72 5.19 -3.62
N GLY A 505 3.67 5.30 -4.94
CA GLY A 505 3.10 4.27 -5.81
C GLY A 505 1.58 4.10 -5.69
N VAL A 506 0.82 5.16 -5.40
CA VAL A 506 -0.66 5.11 -5.23
C VAL A 506 -1.40 4.46 -6.41
N ALA A 507 -0.83 4.47 -7.61
CA ALA A 507 -1.39 3.86 -8.82
C ALA A 507 -0.93 2.41 -9.06
N VAL A 508 0.00 1.88 -8.26
CA VAL A 508 0.52 0.51 -8.43
C VAL A 508 -0.54 -0.49 -7.96
N ARG A 509 -0.87 -1.46 -8.81
CA ARG A 509 -1.89 -2.49 -8.57
C ARG A 509 -1.29 -3.87 -8.73
N LEU A 510 -1.80 -4.84 -7.98
CA LEU A 510 -1.42 -6.23 -8.18
C LEU A 510 -1.87 -6.72 -9.58
N SER A 511 -3.07 -6.34 -10.00
CA SER A 511 -3.64 -6.72 -11.31
C SER A 511 -3.04 -5.99 -12.52
N ASN A 512 -2.19 -4.99 -12.31
CA ASN A 512 -1.45 -4.33 -13.40
C ASN A 512 -0.11 -5.02 -13.69
N ALA A 513 0.30 -6.05 -12.93
CA ALA A 513 1.54 -6.78 -13.23
C ALA A 513 1.59 -7.30 -14.68
N PRO A 514 0.49 -7.84 -15.27
CA PRO A 514 0.45 -8.25 -16.68
C PRO A 514 0.77 -7.17 -17.71
N ASP A 515 0.61 -5.89 -17.36
CA ASP A 515 0.90 -4.78 -18.26
C ASP A 515 2.39 -4.42 -18.31
N THR A 516 3.17 -4.89 -17.35
CA THR A 516 4.61 -4.61 -17.23
C THR A 516 5.45 -5.47 -18.18
N GLU A 517 6.63 -4.94 -18.55
CA GLU A 517 7.55 -5.64 -19.46
C GLU A 517 8.11 -6.93 -18.85
N TYR A 518 8.52 -6.92 -17.58
CA TYR A 518 9.08 -8.11 -16.92
C TYR A 518 8.08 -9.28 -16.89
N TRP A 519 6.78 -8.96 -16.76
CA TRP A 519 5.72 -9.96 -16.76
C TRP A 519 5.50 -10.53 -18.16
N LYS A 520 5.39 -9.66 -19.18
CA LYS A 520 5.28 -10.07 -20.59
C LYS A 520 6.45 -10.97 -21.03
N ASN A 521 7.63 -10.74 -20.44
CA ASN A 521 8.84 -11.52 -20.68
C ASN A 521 9.00 -12.74 -19.75
N TYR A 522 8.04 -13.03 -18.87
CA TYR A 522 8.05 -14.14 -17.92
C TYR A 522 9.30 -14.15 -17.02
N GLU A 523 9.78 -12.97 -16.62
CA GLU A 523 11.03 -12.80 -15.86
C GLU A 523 10.90 -13.16 -14.38
N ALA A 524 9.74 -12.87 -13.80
CA ALA A 524 9.46 -13.12 -12.39
C ALA A 524 8.81 -14.50 -12.17
N PRO A 525 9.13 -15.21 -11.07
CA PRO A 525 8.27 -16.30 -10.61
C PRO A 525 6.86 -15.76 -10.36
N TYR A 526 5.83 -16.59 -10.57
CA TYR A 526 4.45 -16.18 -10.36
C TYR A 526 4.19 -15.90 -8.86
N PRO A 527 3.86 -14.65 -8.47
CA PRO A 527 3.76 -14.26 -7.08
C PRO A 527 2.37 -14.57 -6.49
N ILE A 528 2.38 -15.11 -5.28
CA ILE A 528 1.19 -15.35 -4.46
C ILE A 528 1.40 -14.66 -3.11
N ILE A 529 0.47 -13.80 -2.72
CA ILE A 529 0.47 -13.15 -1.39
C ILE A 529 -0.68 -13.76 -0.58
N THR A 530 -0.44 -14.19 0.66
CA THR A 530 -1.50 -14.79 1.49
C THR A 530 -1.98 -13.88 2.62
N ALA A 531 -3.23 -14.09 3.03
CA ALA A 531 -3.88 -13.45 4.17
C ALA A 531 -4.84 -14.46 4.83
N LEU A 532 -5.30 -14.17 6.04
CA LEU A 532 -6.26 -15.01 6.77
C LEU A 532 -7.61 -14.33 6.94
N GLY A 533 -8.68 -15.11 6.80
CA GLY A 533 -10.04 -14.69 7.11
C GLY A 533 -10.34 -14.68 8.60
N VAL A 534 -11.11 -13.68 9.04
CA VAL A 534 -11.68 -13.62 10.38
C VAL A 534 -13.19 -13.80 10.30
N ASN A 535 -13.70 -14.90 10.87
CA ASN A 535 -15.13 -15.18 10.86
C ASN A 535 -15.86 -14.38 11.94
N ARG A 536 -16.22 -13.14 11.61
CA ARG A 536 -16.96 -12.26 12.51
C ARG A 536 -18.40 -12.69 12.74
N SER A 537 -19.02 -13.36 11.76
CA SER A 537 -20.39 -13.86 11.89
C SER A 537 -20.53 -14.88 13.04
N GLU A 538 -19.44 -15.60 13.34
CA GLU A 538 -19.32 -16.51 14.48
C GLU A 538 -18.81 -15.82 15.76
N GLY A 539 -18.68 -14.50 15.76
CA GLY A 539 -18.20 -13.72 16.91
C GLY A 539 -16.69 -13.73 17.11
N LEU A 540 -15.90 -14.25 16.16
CA LEU A 540 -14.45 -14.23 16.24
C LEU A 540 -13.90 -12.81 15.99
N CYS A 541 -12.88 -12.45 16.75
CA CYS A 541 -12.14 -11.19 16.61
C CYS A 541 -10.66 -11.40 16.23
N LYS A 542 -10.23 -12.67 16.11
CA LYS A 542 -8.87 -13.03 15.71
C LYS A 542 -8.94 -14.16 14.71
N ALA A 543 -7.92 -14.26 13.86
CA ALA A 543 -7.72 -15.47 13.09
C ALA A 543 -7.50 -16.67 14.03
N SER A 544 -7.90 -17.84 13.58
CA SER A 544 -7.63 -19.10 14.26
C SER A 544 -6.72 -19.97 13.40
N ALA A 545 -6.24 -21.05 13.97
CA ALA A 545 -5.45 -22.03 13.25
C ALA A 545 -6.22 -22.70 12.08
N ARG A 546 -7.56 -22.58 12.04
CA ARG A 546 -8.45 -23.07 10.96
C ARG A 546 -9.08 -21.96 10.14
N SER A 547 -8.60 -20.72 10.29
CA SER A 547 -9.06 -19.61 9.47
C SER A 547 -8.82 -19.90 7.99
N ILE A 548 -9.79 -19.52 7.16
CA ILE A 548 -9.70 -19.61 5.70
C ILE A 548 -8.46 -18.84 5.23
N GLN A 549 -7.63 -19.49 4.44
CA GLN A 549 -6.46 -18.90 3.80
C GLN A 549 -6.86 -18.30 2.46
N TYR A 550 -6.69 -16.99 2.32
CA TYR A 550 -6.91 -16.27 1.08
C TYR A 550 -5.60 -16.06 0.34
N GLU A 551 -5.67 -16.15 -0.98
CA GLU A 551 -4.56 -15.90 -1.88
C GLU A 551 -4.88 -14.69 -2.77
N PHE A 552 -3.95 -13.75 -2.83
CA PHE A 552 -3.93 -12.66 -3.79
C PHE A 552 -2.97 -13.01 -4.92
N HIS A 553 -3.46 -12.92 -6.16
CA HIS A 553 -2.70 -13.11 -7.38
C HIS A 553 -2.87 -11.90 -8.30
N PRO A 554 -1.97 -11.71 -9.28
CA PRO A 554 -2.18 -10.74 -10.35
C PRO A 554 -3.49 -10.93 -11.10
N TYR A 555 -3.93 -12.17 -11.33
CA TYR A 555 -5.16 -12.44 -12.06
C TYR A 555 -6.39 -12.59 -11.18
N GLU A 556 -6.24 -13.24 -10.02
CA GLU A 556 -7.36 -13.67 -9.19
C GLU A 556 -7.11 -13.57 -7.69
N PHE A 557 -8.19 -13.49 -6.93
CA PHE A 557 -8.22 -13.53 -5.48
C PHE A 557 -9.22 -14.59 -5.04
N GLY A 558 -8.86 -15.40 -4.05
CA GLY A 558 -9.75 -16.46 -3.61
C GLY A 558 -9.13 -17.37 -2.59
N SER A 559 -9.76 -18.53 -2.42
CA SER A 559 -9.29 -19.54 -1.48
C SER A 559 -9.63 -20.94 -1.97
N TRP A 560 -8.72 -21.87 -1.68
CA TRP A 560 -8.92 -23.30 -1.88
C TRP A 560 -9.66 -23.96 -0.72
N ASP A 561 -9.80 -23.27 0.43
CA ASP A 561 -10.50 -23.81 1.58
C ASP A 561 -11.96 -24.14 1.24
N PRO A 562 -12.51 -25.27 1.73
CA PRO A 562 -13.89 -25.68 1.44
C PRO A 562 -14.96 -24.65 1.81
N GLY A 563 -14.66 -23.73 2.73
CA GLY A 563 -15.56 -22.64 3.11
C GLY A 563 -15.78 -21.61 1.98
N VAL A 564 -14.83 -21.47 1.05
CA VAL A 564 -14.92 -20.55 -0.10
C VAL A 564 -14.88 -21.32 -1.41
N ALA A 565 -13.88 -22.19 -1.59
CA ALA A 565 -13.68 -23.07 -2.75
C ALA A 565 -13.84 -22.37 -4.11
N ALA A 566 -13.42 -21.11 -4.19
CA ALA A 566 -13.66 -20.26 -5.34
C ALA A 566 -12.67 -19.09 -5.41
N PHE A 567 -12.52 -18.57 -6.63
CA PHE A 567 -11.70 -17.41 -6.96
C PHE A 567 -12.52 -16.38 -7.72
N THR A 568 -12.14 -15.11 -7.64
CA THR A 568 -12.68 -13.98 -8.41
C THR A 568 -11.53 -13.22 -9.07
N ARG A 569 -11.82 -12.40 -10.08
CA ARG A 569 -10.81 -11.54 -10.72
C ARG A 569 -10.29 -10.46 -9.77
N THR A 570 -8.97 -10.39 -9.56
CA THR A 570 -8.32 -9.40 -8.65
C THR A 570 -8.67 -7.96 -9.03
N LYS A 571 -8.70 -7.69 -10.34
CA LYS A 571 -9.02 -6.38 -10.91
C LYS A 571 -10.38 -5.84 -10.45
N TYR A 572 -11.32 -6.71 -10.10
CA TYR A 572 -12.71 -6.35 -9.75
C TYR A 572 -13.05 -6.52 -8.27
N LEU A 573 -12.05 -6.62 -7.39
CA LEU A 573 -12.23 -6.85 -5.95
C LEU A 573 -13.14 -5.86 -5.22
N GLY A 574 -13.31 -4.64 -5.75
CA GLY A 574 -14.21 -3.65 -5.16
C GLY A 574 -15.69 -3.85 -5.53
N THR A 575 -16.01 -4.80 -6.40
CA THR A 575 -17.37 -4.95 -6.94
C THR A 575 -18.28 -5.60 -5.92
N THR A 576 -19.45 -5.01 -5.66
CA THR A 576 -20.52 -5.70 -4.92
C THR A 576 -21.08 -6.82 -5.78
N MET A 577 -21.05 -8.05 -5.27
CA MET A 577 -21.46 -9.24 -6.01
C MET A 577 -22.67 -9.91 -5.36
N MET A 578 -23.42 -10.65 -6.17
CA MET A 578 -24.46 -11.59 -5.74
C MET A 578 -24.40 -12.80 -6.66
N ASN A 579 -24.31 -14.00 -6.07
CA ASN A 579 -24.21 -15.27 -6.79
C ASN A 579 -23.08 -15.29 -7.83
N GLY A 580 -21.93 -14.68 -7.50
CA GLY A 580 -20.77 -14.62 -8.40
C GLY A 580 -20.88 -13.65 -9.57
N LYS A 581 -21.95 -12.84 -9.65
CA LYS A 581 -22.17 -11.80 -10.66
C LYS A 581 -22.23 -10.40 -10.02
N PRO A 582 -21.92 -9.32 -10.75
CA PRO A 582 -22.13 -7.95 -10.25
C PRO A 582 -23.58 -7.73 -9.81
N ALA A 583 -23.78 -7.21 -8.59
CA ALA A 583 -25.12 -6.97 -8.05
C ALA A 583 -25.93 -5.96 -8.90
N THR A 584 -25.23 -5.04 -9.56
CA THR A 584 -25.79 -4.20 -10.62
C THR A 584 -25.23 -4.68 -11.96
N PRO A 585 -26.06 -5.22 -12.86
CA PRO A 585 -25.60 -5.78 -14.13
C PRO A 585 -24.69 -4.83 -14.93
N GLY A 586 -23.55 -5.36 -15.37
CA GLY A 586 -22.55 -4.60 -16.12
C GLY A 586 -21.81 -3.49 -15.36
N VAL A 587 -21.97 -3.37 -14.04
CA VAL A 587 -21.24 -2.39 -13.21
C VAL A 587 -20.16 -3.09 -12.41
N CYS A 588 -18.89 -2.84 -12.77
CA CYS A 588 -17.74 -3.34 -12.04
C CYS A 588 -16.91 -2.19 -11.44
N ILE A 589 -16.32 -2.46 -10.27
CA ILE A 589 -15.45 -1.53 -9.57
C ILE A 589 -14.02 -2.07 -9.61
N GLN A 590 -13.10 -1.22 -10.07
CA GLN A 590 -11.68 -1.55 -10.17
C GLN A 590 -10.84 -0.78 -9.14
N ASN A 591 -9.59 -1.21 -9.00
CA ASN A 591 -8.50 -0.55 -8.26
C ASN A 591 -8.50 -0.74 -6.73
N LEU A 592 -9.31 -1.67 -6.18
CA LEU A 592 -9.21 -2.01 -4.74
C LEU A 592 -7.92 -2.78 -4.42
N ASP A 593 -7.34 -3.42 -5.43
CA ASP A 593 -6.09 -4.17 -5.39
C ASP A 593 -4.85 -3.27 -5.47
N ASN A 594 -4.93 -2.05 -4.91
CA ASN A 594 -3.75 -1.23 -4.64
C ASN A 594 -2.69 -2.09 -3.95
N LEU A 595 -1.49 -2.16 -4.54
CA LEU A 595 -0.48 -3.11 -4.07
C LEU A 595 -0.12 -2.84 -2.60
N GLY A 596 -0.09 -1.55 -2.22
CA GLY A 596 0.01 -1.08 -0.84
C GLY A 596 -1.03 -1.63 0.11
N HIS A 597 -2.29 -1.62 -0.32
CA HIS A 597 -3.38 -2.20 0.45
C HIS A 597 -3.23 -3.73 0.55
N VAL A 598 -2.87 -4.42 -0.53
CA VAL A 598 -2.70 -5.88 -0.56
C VAL A 598 -1.60 -6.36 0.38
N PHE A 599 -0.38 -5.82 0.28
CA PHE A 599 0.68 -6.22 1.23
C PHE A 599 0.46 -5.65 2.62
N GLY A 600 -0.34 -4.57 2.75
CA GLY A 600 -0.85 -4.07 4.02
C GLY A 600 -1.78 -5.09 4.68
N THR A 601 -2.73 -5.66 3.93
CA THR A 601 -3.62 -6.74 4.36
C THR A 601 -2.86 -7.99 4.75
N SER A 602 -1.80 -8.33 4.02
CA SER A 602 -0.95 -9.47 4.38
C SER A 602 -0.08 -9.20 5.61
N SER A 603 -0.10 -8.00 6.21
CA SER A 603 0.80 -7.59 7.30
C SER A 603 0.15 -6.78 8.44
N ASN A 604 -1.18 -6.80 8.54
CA ASN A 604 -1.94 -6.01 9.53
C ASN A 604 -2.20 -6.82 10.82
N LEU A 605 -1.28 -6.72 11.78
CA LEU A 605 -1.39 -7.36 13.11
C LEU A 605 -2.34 -6.61 14.08
N PHE A 606 -3.34 -5.90 13.56
CA PHE A 606 -4.21 -5.04 14.37
C PHE A 606 -5.29 -5.82 15.14
N ASP A 607 -5.55 -7.07 14.78
CA ASP A 607 -6.45 -7.96 15.52
C ASP A 607 -5.92 -8.31 16.92
N GLU A 608 -4.63 -8.13 17.19
CA GLU A 608 -4.08 -8.16 18.55
C GLU A 608 -4.81 -7.18 19.49
N MET A 609 -5.35 -6.09 18.94
CA MET A 609 -6.07 -5.04 19.69
C MET A 609 -7.50 -5.43 20.05
N CYS A 610 -8.04 -6.54 19.51
CA CYS A 610 -9.40 -7.01 19.81
C CYS A 610 -9.62 -7.41 21.28
N THR A 611 -8.57 -7.84 21.98
CA THR A 611 -8.66 -8.36 23.36
C THR A 611 -8.51 -7.31 24.44
N SER A 612 -8.20 -6.04 24.10
CA SER A 612 -8.06 -4.99 25.11
C SER A 612 -9.43 -4.44 25.52
N SER A 613 -9.87 -4.78 26.73
CA SER A 613 -10.91 -4.04 27.48
C SER A 613 -10.40 -2.69 28.02
N ASN A 614 -9.11 -2.40 27.87
CA ASN A 614 -8.44 -1.23 28.43
C ASN A 614 -8.52 -0.01 27.50
N THR A 615 -9.02 1.10 28.04
CA THR A 615 -9.01 2.47 27.50
C THR A 615 -7.62 3.03 27.14
N ASN A 616 -6.54 2.26 27.38
CA ASN A 616 -5.16 2.64 27.09
C ASN A 616 -4.66 2.26 25.69
N THR A 617 -5.27 1.29 25.00
CA THR A 617 -4.89 0.95 23.60
C THR A 617 -5.37 1.99 22.60
N SER A 618 -6.54 2.58 22.84
CA SER A 618 -7.03 3.78 22.14
C SER A 618 -5.98 4.90 22.17
N SER A 619 -5.31 5.14 23.30
CA SER A 619 -4.27 6.18 23.38
C SER A 619 -3.03 5.91 22.52
N ALA A 620 -2.66 4.65 22.26
CA ALA A 620 -1.53 4.31 21.40
C ALA A 620 -1.88 4.49 19.91
N ILE A 621 -3.09 4.08 19.52
CA ILE A 621 -3.65 4.29 18.17
C ILE A 621 -3.91 5.79 17.93
N GLU A 622 -4.44 6.53 18.90
CA GLU A 622 -4.62 7.98 18.83
C GLU A 622 -3.28 8.73 18.75
N ARG A 623 -2.21 8.21 19.38
CA ARG A 623 -0.85 8.75 19.24
C ARG A 623 -0.18 8.42 17.91
N MET A 624 -0.44 7.24 17.34
CA MET A 624 0.14 6.83 16.05
C MET A 624 -0.67 7.33 14.84
N PHE A 625 -1.99 7.48 15.00
CA PHE A 625 -2.96 7.75 13.94
C PHE A 625 -4.04 8.76 14.42
N PRO A 626 -3.64 9.97 14.84
CA PRO A 626 -4.55 10.96 15.44
C PRO A 626 -5.71 11.38 14.52
N SER A 627 -5.56 11.27 13.21
CA SER A 627 -6.61 11.58 12.22
C SER A 627 -7.73 10.54 12.17
N LEU A 628 -7.46 9.29 12.53
CA LEU A 628 -8.45 8.20 12.58
C LEU A 628 -9.11 8.05 13.96
N ALA A 629 -8.69 8.84 14.95
CA ALA A 629 -9.19 8.82 16.33
C ALA A 629 -10.73 8.91 16.40
N ARG A 630 -11.38 9.69 15.53
CA ARG A 630 -12.86 9.80 15.48
C ARG A 630 -13.54 8.51 15.03
N THR A 631 -12.95 7.79 14.07
CA THR A 631 -13.40 6.45 13.66
C THR A 631 -13.23 5.46 14.81
N PHE A 632 -12.13 5.57 15.56
CA PHE A 632 -11.84 4.76 16.75
C PHE A 632 -12.54 5.22 18.03
N ASN A 633 -13.28 6.33 18.04
CA ASN A 633 -14.12 6.76 19.17
C ASN A 633 -15.61 6.54 18.90
N SER A 634 -15.94 5.88 17.78
CA SER A 634 -17.30 5.44 17.48
C SER A 634 -17.67 4.15 18.24
N ASP A 635 -18.91 3.67 18.07
CA ASP A 635 -19.41 2.40 18.64
C ASP A 635 -18.37 1.27 18.53
N ARG A 636 -18.29 0.43 19.56
CA ARG A 636 -17.37 -0.72 19.65
C ARG A 636 -17.36 -1.57 18.38
N GLN A 637 -18.52 -1.73 17.72
CA GLN A 637 -18.60 -2.47 16.46
C GLN A 637 -17.80 -1.82 15.32
N LYS A 638 -17.92 -0.51 15.12
CA LYS A 638 -17.20 0.24 14.08
C LYS A 638 -15.70 0.31 14.37
N ARG A 639 -15.31 0.37 15.65
CA ARG A 639 -13.90 0.27 16.05
C ARG A 639 -13.29 -1.07 15.68
N ASN A 640 -14.03 -2.15 15.94
CA ASN A 640 -13.55 -3.50 15.62
C ASN A 640 -13.44 -3.71 14.10
N GLU A 641 -14.37 -3.16 13.31
CA GLU A 641 -14.32 -3.22 11.84
C GLU A 641 -13.09 -2.54 11.26
N ALA A 642 -12.66 -1.42 11.85
CA ALA A 642 -11.48 -0.70 11.40
C ALA A 642 -10.15 -1.44 11.64
N LEU A 643 -10.12 -2.54 12.42
CA LEU A 643 -8.92 -3.35 12.66
C LEU A 643 -8.56 -4.25 11.47
N TYR A 644 -9.55 -4.62 10.66
CA TYR A 644 -9.38 -5.58 9.57
C TYR A 644 -9.17 -4.88 8.24
N SER A 645 -8.62 -5.59 7.26
CA SER A 645 -8.84 -5.21 5.86
C SER A 645 -10.20 -5.69 5.43
N MET A 646 -10.95 -4.87 4.71
CA MET A 646 -12.33 -5.17 4.33
C MET A 646 -12.49 -5.16 2.81
N TYR A 647 -13.03 -6.25 2.27
CA TYR A 647 -13.28 -6.44 0.85
C TYR A 647 -14.75 -6.85 0.65
N PRO A 648 -15.49 -6.26 -0.31
CA PRO A 648 -16.82 -6.75 -0.65
C PRO A 648 -16.77 -8.24 -1.00
N ASN A 649 -17.68 -9.04 -0.46
CA ASN A 649 -17.67 -10.48 -0.64
C ASN A 649 -18.07 -10.88 -2.08
N PRO A 650 -17.15 -11.44 -2.89
CA PRO A 650 -17.46 -11.85 -4.26
C PRO A 650 -18.42 -13.04 -4.34
N TRP A 651 -18.54 -13.81 -3.25
CA TRP A 651 -19.26 -15.08 -3.20
C TRP A 651 -20.55 -15.00 -2.38
N ARG A 652 -21.02 -13.79 -2.05
CA ARG A 652 -22.30 -13.59 -1.38
C ARG A 652 -23.43 -14.25 -2.17
N GLY A 653 -24.25 -15.05 -1.48
CA GLY A 653 -25.34 -15.85 -2.04
C GLY A 653 -24.92 -17.13 -2.76
N SER A 654 -23.61 -17.35 -2.99
CA SER A 654 -23.12 -18.53 -3.73
C SER A 654 -23.13 -19.79 -2.86
N PRO A 655 -23.97 -20.81 -3.15
CA PRO A 655 -24.00 -22.05 -2.37
C PRO A 655 -22.70 -22.85 -2.41
N GLY A 656 -21.85 -22.60 -3.40
CA GLY A 656 -20.52 -23.22 -3.52
C GLY A 656 -19.48 -22.67 -2.55
N SER A 657 -19.81 -21.61 -1.79
CA SER A 657 -18.92 -20.93 -0.85
C SER A 657 -19.58 -20.84 0.54
N PRO A 658 -19.91 -21.99 1.17
CA PRO A 658 -20.83 -22.05 2.31
C PRO A 658 -20.35 -21.30 3.54
N GLY A 659 -19.03 -21.14 3.72
CA GLY A 659 -18.42 -20.45 4.85
C GLY A 659 -18.51 -18.93 4.77
N VAL A 660 -18.84 -18.38 3.61
CA VAL A 660 -18.91 -16.91 3.40
C VAL A 660 -20.17 -16.45 2.67
N GLN A 661 -21.03 -17.35 2.20
CA GLN A 661 -22.19 -17.01 1.36
C GLN A 661 -23.16 -15.99 1.99
N ASN A 662 -23.22 -15.91 3.32
CA ASN A 662 -24.12 -14.99 4.03
C ASN A 662 -23.47 -13.65 4.39
N ASP A 663 -22.15 -13.54 4.26
CA ASP A 663 -21.41 -12.34 4.64
C ASP A 663 -21.49 -11.26 3.56
N GLN A 664 -21.61 -10.00 3.98
CA GLN A 664 -21.54 -8.86 3.06
C GLN A 664 -20.10 -8.57 2.63
N ASP A 665 -19.16 -8.68 3.57
CA ASP A 665 -17.76 -8.35 3.40
C ASP A 665 -16.88 -9.48 3.94
N ILE A 666 -15.69 -9.61 3.36
CA ILE A 666 -14.61 -10.46 3.84
C ILE A 666 -13.65 -9.60 4.67
N PHE A 667 -13.37 -10.07 5.89
CA PHE A 667 -12.44 -9.43 6.82
C PHE A 667 -11.13 -10.20 6.85
N LEU A 668 -10.04 -9.53 6.49
CA LEU A 668 -8.72 -10.14 6.33
C LEU A 668 -7.67 -9.54 7.28
N VAL A 669 -6.82 -10.42 7.78
CA VAL A 669 -5.64 -10.13 8.61
C VAL A 669 -4.36 -10.75 8.03
N ASP A 670 -3.22 -10.47 8.67
CA ASP A 670 -1.90 -11.03 8.31
C ASP A 670 -1.96 -12.56 8.16
N GLY A 671 -1.36 -13.05 7.07
CA GLY A 671 -1.32 -14.48 6.75
C GLY A 671 -0.59 -15.35 7.79
N GLY A 672 0.31 -14.76 8.58
CA GLY A 672 1.16 -15.45 9.55
C GLY A 672 0.48 -15.75 10.88
N LEU A 673 -0.75 -15.25 11.12
CA LEU A 673 -1.44 -15.35 12.41
C LEU A 673 -2.02 -16.74 12.74
N SER A 674 -1.82 -17.74 11.89
CA SER A 674 -2.27 -19.13 12.10
C SER A 674 -1.15 -20.10 12.48
N ASP A 675 -0.01 -19.59 12.93
CA ASP A 675 1.25 -20.34 13.14
C ASP A 675 1.70 -21.08 11.85
N GLN A 676 1.37 -20.50 10.69
CA GLN A 676 1.82 -20.93 9.36
C GLN A 676 2.56 -19.77 8.68
N ASN A 677 3.54 -19.20 9.38
CA ASN A 677 4.27 -18.01 8.93
C ASN A 677 5.10 -18.25 7.65
N ASN A 678 5.29 -19.52 7.24
CA ASN A 678 5.83 -19.91 5.94
C ASN A 678 4.67 -20.23 4.96
N PRO A 679 4.38 -19.40 3.94
CA PRO A 679 3.23 -19.59 3.04
C PRO A 679 3.45 -20.74 2.04
N ILE A 680 3.59 -21.97 2.51
CA ILE A 680 3.83 -23.15 1.67
C ILE A 680 2.51 -23.72 1.15
N TRP A 681 1.42 -23.54 1.90
CA TRP A 681 0.09 -24.03 1.56
C TRP A 681 -0.32 -23.77 0.09
N PRO A 682 -0.23 -22.54 -0.45
CA PRO A 682 -0.55 -22.27 -1.86
C PRO A 682 0.24 -23.11 -2.86
N LEU A 683 1.45 -23.53 -2.48
CA LEU A 683 2.39 -24.25 -3.33
C LEU A 683 2.19 -25.77 -3.29
N LEU A 684 1.33 -26.29 -2.40
CA LEU A 684 1.07 -27.72 -2.26
C LEU A 684 -0.07 -28.23 -3.16
N HIS A 685 -0.91 -27.33 -3.67
CA HIS A 685 -2.05 -27.72 -4.49
C HIS A 685 -1.62 -28.49 -5.75
N PRO A 686 -2.27 -29.64 -6.08
CA PRO A 686 -1.88 -30.47 -7.22
C PRO A 686 -1.86 -29.74 -8.57
N HIS A 687 -2.69 -28.70 -8.73
CA HIS A 687 -2.75 -27.87 -9.93
C HIS A 687 -1.52 -26.97 -10.11
N ARG A 688 -0.67 -26.83 -9.08
CA ARG A 688 0.64 -26.18 -9.12
C ARG A 688 1.71 -27.28 -8.91
N PRO A 689 2.10 -28.03 -9.96
CA PRO A 689 2.95 -29.20 -9.83
C PRO A 689 4.42 -28.80 -9.59
N LEU A 690 4.71 -28.29 -8.40
CA LEU A 690 6.06 -28.02 -7.90
C LEU A 690 6.68 -29.31 -7.38
N ASP A 691 7.98 -29.51 -7.61
CA ASP A 691 8.72 -30.67 -7.12
C ASP A 691 9.68 -30.32 -6.00
N VAL A 692 10.14 -29.06 -5.98
CA VAL A 692 11.07 -28.51 -4.99
C VAL A 692 10.54 -27.18 -4.49
N ILE A 693 10.56 -26.96 -3.18
CA ILE A 693 10.23 -25.66 -2.58
C ILE A 693 11.39 -25.21 -1.71
N PHE A 694 11.92 -24.03 -2.02
CA PHE A 694 12.83 -23.32 -1.14
C PHE A 694 12.00 -22.57 -0.10
N VAL A 695 12.33 -22.73 1.18
CA VAL A 695 11.62 -22.08 2.29
C VAL A 695 12.60 -21.15 2.98
N ASN A 696 12.48 -19.84 2.74
CA ASN A 696 13.21 -18.84 3.49
C ASN A 696 12.39 -18.44 4.73
N ASP A 697 12.78 -19.00 5.86
CA ASP A 697 12.08 -18.84 7.13
C ASP A 697 12.77 -17.80 8.00
N ASN A 698 12.07 -16.70 8.27
CA ASN A 698 12.50 -15.57 9.08
C ASN A 698 11.60 -15.37 10.31
N SER A 699 10.93 -16.44 10.75
CA SER A 699 10.04 -16.45 11.91
C SER A 699 10.79 -16.16 13.22
N ALA A 700 10.08 -15.60 14.20
CA ALA A 700 10.62 -15.17 15.49
C ALA A 700 10.16 -16.07 16.63
N ASN A 701 10.42 -17.38 16.55
CA ASN A 701 9.89 -18.35 17.50
C ASN A 701 10.73 -18.47 18.78
N THR A 702 12.05 -18.25 18.67
CA THR A 702 12.95 -18.27 19.83
C THR A 702 13.01 -16.89 20.53
N ARG A 703 13.49 -16.86 21.78
CA ARG A 703 13.71 -15.62 22.55
C ARG A 703 14.56 -14.57 21.82
N ASN A 704 15.43 -15.01 20.91
CA ASN A 704 16.31 -14.15 20.12
C ASN A 704 15.77 -13.92 18.69
N ASN A 705 14.49 -14.17 18.45
CA ASN A 705 13.79 -13.96 17.17
C ASN A 705 14.37 -14.74 15.97
N TYR A 706 14.81 -15.97 16.21
CA TYR A 706 15.17 -16.93 15.16
C TYR A 706 14.12 -18.05 15.04
N PRO A 707 13.99 -18.70 13.86
CA PRO A 707 13.09 -19.83 13.68
C PRO A 707 13.46 -21.03 14.54
N ASP A 708 12.47 -21.87 14.85
CA ASP A 708 12.65 -23.17 15.53
C ASP A 708 11.98 -24.34 14.79
N GLY A 709 11.39 -24.09 13.62
CA GLY A 709 10.72 -25.09 12.78
C GLY A 709 9.24 -25.30 13.08
N SER A 710 8.67 -24.68 14.12
CA SER A 710 7.26 -24.78 14.50
C SER A 710 6.29 -24.44 13.36
N GLU A 711 6.54 -23.35 12.63
CA GLU A 711 5.71 -22.88 11.51
C GLU A 711 5.64 -23.90 10.35
N LEU A 712 6.80 -24.51 10.01
CA LEU A 712 6.88 -25.53 8.97
C LEU A 712 6.18 -26.81 9.42
N ARG A 713 6.30 -27.17 10.70
CA ARG A 713 5.63 -28.31 11.31
C ARG A 713 4.11 -28.13 11.31
N ARG A 714 3.63 -26.94 11.68
CA ARG A 714 2.20 -26.63 11.68
C ARG A 714 1.59 -26.74 10.29
N THR A 715 2.29 -26.23 9.27
CA THR A 715 1.86 -26.35 7.88
C THR A 715 1.76 -27.82 7.44
N TYR A 716 2.68 -28.68 7.90
CA TYR A 716 2.62 -30.12 7.64
C TYR A 716 1.40 -30.79 8.25
N GLU A 717 1.06 -30.47 9.49
CA GLU A 717 -0.12 -31.01 10.16
C GLU A 717 -1.40 -30.58 9.43
N GLN A 718 -1.54 -29.29 9.12
CA GLN A 718 -2.71 -28.79 8.39
C GLN A 718 -2.83 -29.40 6.99
N ALA A 719 -1.73 -29.49 6.26
CA ALA A 719 -1.73 -30.05 4.91
C ALA A 719 -2.18 -31.52 4.95
N SER A 720 -1.73 -32.28 5.95
CA SER A 720 -2.15 -33.66 6.15
C SER A 720 -3.66 -33.76 6.47
N GLU A 721 -4.19 -32.90 7.33
CA GLU A 721 -5.62 -32.87 7.68
C GLU A 721 -6.52 -32.61 6.46
N HIS A 722 -6.04 -31.84 5.48
CA HIS A 722 -6.80 -31.47 4.28
C HIS A 722 -6.45 -32.34 3.05
N GLY A 723 -5.76 -33.46 3.25
CA GLY A 723 -5.40 -34.37 2.16
C GLY A 723 -4.32 -33.86 1.20
N LEU A 724 -3.64 -32.75 1.52
CA LEU A 724 -2.49 -32.23 0.79
C LEU A 724 -1.21 -33.00 1.16
N THR A 725 -1.17 -34.28 0.81
CA THR A 725 -0.17 -35.25 1.28
C THR A 725 1.20 -35.18 0.60
N ARG A 726 1.45 -34.17 -0.25
CA ARG A 726 2.72 -34.01 -0.99
C ARG A 726 3.84 -33.38 -0.17
N LEU A 727 3.53 -32.76 0.97
CA LEU A 727 4.57 -32.25 1.87
C LEU A 727 5.26 -33.43 2.59
N PRO A 728 6.60 -33.47 2.64
CA PRO A 728 7.31 -34.54 3.34
C PRO A 728 7.15 -34.40 4.86
N TYR A 729 7.52 -35.45 5.59
CA TYR A 729 7.49 -35.39 7.06
C TYR A 729 8.37 -34.25 7.58
N ILE A 730 7.77 -33.42 8.44
CA ILE A 730 8.46 -32.35 9.16
C ILE A 730 8.51 -32.72 10.65
N PRO A 731 9.69 -32.77 11.28
CA PRO A 731 9.82 -33.13 12.69
C PRO A 731 9.34 -32.01 13.61
N THR A 732 9.21 -32.32 14.91
CA THR A 732 8.83 -31.33 15.92
C THR A 732 9.91 -30.26 16.12
N ASN A 733 9.52 -29.11 16.67
CA ASN A 733 10.42 -28.01 17.05
C ASN A 733 11.54 -28.48 18.01
N GLU A 734 11.27 -29.39 18.95
CA GLU A 734 12.31 -29.94 19.83
C GLU A 734 13.39 -30.65 19.02
N THR A 735 12.98 -31.42 18.00
CA THR A 735 13.90 -32.12 17.12
C THR A 735 14.69 -31.16 16.23
N PHE A 736 14.05 -30.08 15.74
CA PHE A 736 14.72 -29.02 15.00
C PHE A 736 15.86 -28.41 15.81
N LEU A 737 15.59 -28.04 17.08
CA LEU A 737 16.57 -27.46 17.98
C LEU A 737 17.67 -28.47 18.33
N ALA A 738 17.31 -29.69 18.71
CA ALA A 738 18.26 -30.72 19.12
C ALA A 738 19.25 -31.12 18.00
N LYS A 739 18.79 -31.14 16.75
CA LYS A 739 19.61 -31.47 15.57
C LYS A 739 20.19 -30.23 14.87
N GLY A 740 19.97 -29.04 15.43
CA GLY A 740 20.43 -27.76 14.88
C GLY A 740 19.91 -27.46 13.47
N LEU A 741 18.74 -27.99 13.10
CA LEU A 741 18.11 -27.78 11.78
C LEU A 741 17.71 -26.31 11.58
N ASN A 742 17.54 -25.56 12.67
CA ASN A 742 17.25 -24.14 12.65
C ASN A 742 18.50 -23.23 12.55
N LYS A 743 19.70 -23.81 12.50
CA LYS A 743 20.98 -23.08 12.44
C LYS A 743 21.66 -23.13 11.07
N ARG A 744 21.12 -23.92 10.14
CA ARG A 744 21.70 -24.18 8.81
C ARG A 744 20.62 -24.68 7.86
N ALA A 745 20.95 -24.75 6.57
CA ALA A 745 20.08 -25.39 5.59
C ALA A 745 19.82 -26.86 5.93
N SER A 746 18.61 -27.31 5.63
CA SER A 746 18.20 -28.71 5.76
C SER A 746 17.31 -29.12 4.59
N PHE A 747 17.38 -30.38 4.18
CA PHE A 747 16.53 -30.95 3.14
C PHE A 747 15.52 -31.93 3.75
N PHE A 748 14.26 -31.87 3.32
CA PHE A 748 13.22 -32.82 3.70
C PHE A 748 12.64 -33.51 2.46
N GLY A 749 12.22 -34.77 2.58
CA GLY A 749 11.69 -35.55 1.46
C GLY A 749 12.74 -36.03 0.45
N CYS A 750 13.99 -36.23 0.88
CA CYS A 750 15.08 -36.64 -0.01
C CYS A 750 14.87 -38.03 -0.61
N ASP A 751 14.38 -38.98 0.19
CA ASP A 751 14.17 -40.38 -0.20
C ASP A 751 12.72 -40.65 -0.65
N GLU A 752 11.86 -39.62 -0.66
CA GLU A 752 10.42 -39.74 -0.93
C GLU A 752 10.10 -39.21 -2.34
N LYS A 753 9.99 -40.10 -3.33
CA LYS A 753 9.81 -39.72 -4.74
C LYS A 753 8.49 -39.00 -5.03
N ASP A 754 7.43 -39.34 -4.30
CA ASP A 754 6.07 -38.79 -4.46
C ASP A 754 5.86 -37.46 -3.69
N LYS A 755 6.77 -37.12 -2.77
CA LYS A 755 6.73 -35.86 -2.02
C LYS A 755 7.50 -34.75 -2.70
N ILE A 756 7.22 -33.52 -2.31
CA ILE A 756 8.03 -32.36 -2.63
C ILE A 756 9.34 -32.42 -1.83
N THR A 757 10.46 -32.03 -2.43
CA THR A 757 11.69 -31.77 -1.66
C THR A 757 11.65 -30.35 -1.10
N ILE A 758 11.72 -30.22 0.22
CA ILE A 758 11.86 -28.93 0.88
C ILE A 758 13.34 -28.63 1.06
N VAL A 759 13.80 -27.49 0.56
CA VAL A 759 15.08 -26.89 0.93
C VAL A 759 14.79 -25.78 1.93
N TYR A 760 14.99 -26.08 3.21
CA TYR A 760 14.76 -25.15 4.30
C TYR A 760 15.98 -24.27 4.52
N LEU A 761 15.78 -22.95 4.49
CA LEU A 761 16.78 -21.91 4.66
C LEU A 761 16.37 -21.00 5.84
N PRO A 762 16.66 -21.42 7.09
CA PRO A 762 16.30 -20.63 8.26
C PRO A 762 17.16 -19.38 8.37
N ASN A 763 16.57 -18.31 8.88
CA ASN A 763 17.31 -17.17 9.36
C ASN A 763 18.26 -17.61 10.47
N SER A 764 19.54 -17.35 10.30
CA SER A 764 20.60 -17.74 11.23
C SER A 764 21.72 -16.68 11.18
N PRO A 765 22.41 -16.40 12.30
CA PRO A 765 23.42 -15.35 12.36
C PRO A 765 24.76 -15.82 11.79
N PHE A 766 24.87 -15.87 10.45
CA PHE A 766 26.13 -16.21 9.79
C PHE A 766 27.15 -15.06 9.84
N ARG A 767 26.69 -13.83 9.58
CA ARG A 767 27.54 -12.63 9.51
C ARG A 767 26.97 -11.42 10.24
N TYR A 768 25.69 -11.46 10.58
CA TYR A 768 25.00 -10.38 11.27
C TYR A 768 23.91 -10.97 12.18
N GLU A 769 23.68 -10.34 13.32
CA GLU A 769 22.59 -10.69 14.22
C GLU A 769 21.26 -10.24 13.64
N SER A 770 20.70 -11.08 12.78
CA SER A 770 19.46 -10.83 12.07
C SER A 770 18.20 -11.18 12.86
N GLY A 771 18.33 -11.68 14.09
CA GLY A 771 17.27 -11.94 15.05
C GLY A 771 16.65 -10.67 15.65
N THR A 772 16.29 -9.70 14.82
CA THR A 772 15.68 -8.45 15.26
C THR A 772 14.18 -8.60 15.54
N SER A 773 13.61 -7.74 16.39
CA SER A 773 12.16 -7.75 16.67
C SER A 773 11.34 -7.50 15.41
N THR A 774 10.20 -8.20 15.28
CA THR A 774 9.21 -7.97 14.22
C THR A 774 8.70 -6.52 14.21
N PHE A 775 8.65 -5.89 15.39
CA PHE A 775 8.20 -4.50 15.57
C PHE A 775 9.32 -3.46 15.43
N LYS A 776 10.54 -3.87 15.05
CA LYS A 776 11.59 -2.93 14.67
C LYS A 776 11.28 -2.39 13.28
N LEU A 777 10.79 -1.16 13.23
CA LEU A 777 10.30 -0.51 12.00
C LEU A 777 11.19 0.66 11.54
N GLU A 778 12.45 0.66 11.97
CA GLU A 778 13.50 1.57 11.50
C GLU A 778 14.86 0.85 11.51
N TYR A 779 15.67 1.14 10.50
CA TYR A 779 17.00 0.57 10.29
C TYR A 779 17.95 1.64 9.75
N THR A 780 19.15 1.72 10.33
CA THR A 780 20.23 2.52 9.76
C THR A 780 20.73 1.89 8.46
N PRO A 781 21.40 2.63 7.56
CA PRO A 781 21.93 2.05 6.32
C PRO A 781 22.86 0.84 6.56
N ALA A 782 23.69 0.90 7.60
CA ALA A 782 24.57 -0.20 7.98
C ALA A 782 23.80 -1.42 8.50
N GLN A 783 22.67 -1.23 9.18
CA GLN A 783 21.80 -2.34 9.57
C GLN A 783 21.10 -2.95 8.34
N VAL A 784 20.65 -2.12 7.39
CA VAL A 784 20.10 -2.61 6.11
C VAL A 784 21.14 -3.48 5.38
N ASP A 785 22.39 -3.01 5.30
CA ASP A 785 23.51 -3.77 4.71
C ASP A 785 23.74 -5.09 5.44
N GLY A 786 23.93 -5.05 6.77
CA GLY A 786 24.19 -6.24 7.57
C GLY A 786 23.08 -7.31 7.48
N MET A 787 21.82 -6.89 7.46
CA MET A 787 20.68 -7.82 7.33
C MET A 787 20.67 -8.50 5.95
N ILE A 788 20.91 -7.74 4.87
CA ILE A 788 20.97 -8.28 3.51
C ILE A 788 22.20 -9.18 3.33
N ASP A 789 23.36 -8.78 3.86
CA ASP A 789 24.59 -9.59 3.80
C ASP A 789 24.44 -10.91 4.56
N ASN A 790 23.70 -10.92 5.67
CA ASN A 790 23.35 -12.14 6.37
C ASN A 790 22.39 -13.01 5.56
N GLY A 791 21.39 -12.42 4.91
CA GLY A 791 20.52 -13.12 3.96
C GLY A 791 21.29 -13.80 2.82
N MET A 792 22.29 -13.10 2.24
CA MET A 792 23.17 -13.69 1.24
C MET A 792 24.00 -14.84 1.82
N SER A 793 24.40 -14.73 3.09
CA SER A 793 25.12 -15.79 3.81
C SER A 793 24.23 -16.98 4.11
N ILE A 794 22.94 -16.78 4.39
CA ILE A 794 21.96 -17.87 4.52
C ILE A 794 21.83 -18.62 3.18
N ALA A 795 21.67 -17.91 2.06
CA ALA A 795 21.56 -18.53 0.74
C ALA A 795 22.84 -19.28 0.31
N THR A 796 24.00 -18.91 0.84
CA THR A 796 25.32 -19.50 0.52
C THR A 796 25.89 -20.37 1.62
N GLN A 797 25.14 -20.59 2.71
CA GLN A 797 25.57 -21.34 3.90
C GLN A 797 26.91 -20.84 4.46
N GLY A 798 27.03 -19.52 4.63
CA GLY A 798 28.24 -18.86 5.13
C GLY A 798 29.38 -18.77 4.11
N GLY A 799 29.15 -19.16 2.85
CA GLY A 799 30.18 -19.28 1.83
C GLY A 799 30.79 -20.68 1.73
N ASP A 800 30.08 -21.71 2.22
CA ASP A 800 30.49 -23.11 2.07
C ASP A 800 30.68 -23.44 0.57
N ALA A 801 31.91 -23.79 0.19
CA ALA A 801 32.28 -24.04 -1.20
C ALA A 801 31.57 -25.27 -1.81
N GLN A 802 31.15 -26.23 -0.97
CA GLN A 802 30.42 -27.43 -1.40
C GLN A 802 28.91 -27.19 -1.50
N TRP A 803 28.37 -26.21 -0.77
CA TRP A 803 26.93 -25.96 -0.70
C TRP A 803 26.23 -25.84 -2.07
N PRO A 804 26.75 -25.08 -3.06
CA PRO A 804 26.10 -24.98 -4.38
C PRO A 804 25.93 -26.35 -5.06
N PHE A 805 26.91 -27.24 -4.90
CA PHE A 805 26.83 -28.61 -5.41
C PHE A 805 25.80 -29.43 -4.63
N CYS A 806 25.79 -29.37 -3.31
CA CYS A 806 24.79 -30.04 -2.48
C CYS A 806 23.35 -29.58 -2.77
N LEU A 807 23.16 -28.29 -3.04
CA LEU A 807 21.89 -27.74 -3.47
C LEU A 807 21.48 -28.29 -4.85
N GLY A 808 22.42 -28.39 -5.79
CA GLY A 808 22.19 -29.05 -7.08
C GLY A 808 21.79 -30.52 -6.94
N CYS A 809 22.41 -31.25 -6.01
CA CYS A 809 22.03 -32.63 -5.69
C CYS A 809 20.59 -32.72 -5.18
N ALA A 810 20.19 -31.86 -4.23
CA ALA A 810 18.82 -31.85 -3.70
C ALA A 810 17.77 -31.57 -4.77
N ILE A 811 18.04 -30.60 -5.66
CA ILE A 811 17.13 -30.28 -6.77
C ILE A 811 17.02 -31.47 -7.73
N THR A 812 18.14 -32.11 -8.05
CA THR A 812 18.18 -33.16 -9.08
C THR A 812 17.58 -34.50 -8.65
N LEU A 813 17.30 -34.70 -7.35
CA LEU A 813 16.51 -35.82 -6.84
C LEU A 813 15.16 -35.98 -7.56
N LYS A 814 14.57 -34.86 -8.01
CA LYS A 814 13.26 -34.82 -8.67
C LYS A 814 13.32 -34.95 -10.19
N THR A 815 14.49 -35.21 -10.76
CA THR A 815 14.63 -35.43 -12.23
C THR A 815 14.28 -36.85 -12.67
N GLY A 816 14.13 -37.78 -11.71
CA GLY A 816 13.97 -39.21 -11.98
C GLY A 816 15.23 -39.88 -12.54
N LYS A 817 16.37 -39.18 -12.57
CA LYS A 817 17.68 -39.70 -12.96
C LYS A 817 18.53 -39.98 -11.73
N ALA A 818 19.47 -40.92 -11.85
CA ALA A 818 20.47 -41.14 -10.83
C ALA A 818 21.32 -39.87 -10.65
N THR A 819 21.57 -39.49 -9.40
CA THR A 819 22.51 -38.41 -9.07
C THR A 819 23.94 -38.95 -9.07
N PRO A 820 24.97 -38.12 -9.33
CA PRO A 820 26.36 -38.55 -9.25
C PRO A 820 26.75 -38.99 -7.82
N ASP A 821 27.74 -39.88 -7.70
CA ASP A 821 28.22 -40.40 -6.40
C ASP A 821 28.60 -39.27 -5.42
N GLY A 822 29.14 -38.17 -5.93
CA GLY A 822 29.46 -36.98 -5.12
C GLY A 822 28.26 -36.40 -4.36
N CYS A 823 27.03 -36.65 -4.80
CA CYS A 823 25.83 -36.20 -4.11
C CYS A 823 25.57 -36.93 -2.79
N GLN A 824 26.07 -38.16 -2.60
CA GLN A 824 25.79 -38.92 -1.39
C GLN A 824 26.25 -38.20 -0.10
N PRO A 825 27.50 -37.71 0.01
CA PRO A 825 27.93 -36.92 1.17
C PRO A 825 27.07 -35.67 1.44
N CYS A 826 26.62 -35.00 0.38
CA CYS A 826 25.72 -33.85 0.51
C CYS A 826 24.38 -34.24 1.13
N LEU A 827 23.78 -35.32 0.63
CA LEU A 827 22.49 -35.80 1.13
C LEU A 827 22.61 -36.35 2.55
N GLU A 828 23.72 -37.00 2.91
CA GLU A 828 24.00 -37.41 4.29
C GLU A 828 24.11 -36.22 5.25
N ARG A 829 24.72 -35.11 4.80
CA ARG A 829 24.90 -33.90 5.62
C ARG A 829 23.61 -33.10 5.81
N TYR A 830 22.84 -32.93 4.74
CA TYR A 830 21.73 -31.97 4.72
C TYR A 830 20.34 -32.62 4.80
N CYS A 831 20.17 -33.88 4.37
CA CYS A 831 18.86 -34.52 4.46
C CYS A 831 18.52 -34.91 5.89
N TYR A 832 17.34 -34.49 6.32
CA TYR A 832 16.75 -34.98 7.54
C TYR A 832 16.31 -36.45 7.35
N LYS A 833 16.96 -37.36 8.09
CA LYS A 833 16.62 -38.78 8.16
C LYS A 833 16.05 -39.08 9.55
N GLY A 834 14.76 -38.84 9.74
CA GLY A 834 14.02 -39.20 10.95
C GLY A 834 12.84 -40.11 10.61
N LYS A 835 12.52 -41.07 11.49
CA LYS A 835 11.33 -41.90 11.34
C LYS A 835 10.10 -41.11 11.82
N LYS A 836 8.96 -41.35 11.15
CA LYS A 836 7.64 -40.78 11.47
C LYS A 836 7.20 -41.13 12.88
#